data_AF-A0A968DR67-F1
#
_entry.id   AF-A0A968DR67-F1
#
_cell.length_a   1.000
_cell.length_b   1.000
_cell.length_c   1.000
_cell.angle_alpha   90.00
_cell.angle_beta   90.00
_cell.angle_gamma   90.00
#
_symmetry.space_group_name_H-M   'P 1'
#
loop_
_entity.id
_entity.type
_entity.pdbx_description
1 polymer ?
#
loop_
_entity_poly.entity_id
_entity_poly.type
_entity_poly.pdbx_seq_one_letter_code
_entity_poly.pdbx_strand_id
1 'polypeptide(L)'
;MAAKRNIVAVLITIIISALLINIDQVLSQKSVLSPSETDPPVLQATFEASKDTYITGANGNGGTNFGDQQSMYIGTSGTSPFVYGYNVLIDFDLSSLPPDAEIISATLRLGLLFNLSSNINSPDAEINVMSEAISESWDEYSVTWYDYLGYSDQGDPANPVDGASVWEEWDVTNIVTAWKTGAIPQYGIRLFSSASDNIDMYQFYSREHSINAPELVVSYRTQTPTETPTPTETHTPTPTLQVSGSCPGTVKIYATRDTFTNAGQPGVNNADQTRLILGNSTDRYVFLHFPVEQVIPQDQHIYDASLYLFENGPAYGDNPLSPWDVFVYTPLSAWDELTLTWLNQPGPFLGLVKELSNTNSDWYVINDLTFFAELWHQGIYQNDGLGLSLQDENTRLMFESSESTPSYIHPYLQVECGLEPPTATPTPTATPTPTATPTEAPKTINYIASDLEVTQGVQRITNSVRLVEGKRTFVRFYVDVYDSAYAAGNQYRIDARLKIYRDNSTVPTIILPSNTNTGFLNLPYSWQNPYIDADRYWMVADNTFIFEIPSHLTNGTLRLVGEANLDWKVPETYWFDNDVEVTVDFEPIPSFGMRVYRLKWQDTDNKYYTTTYDNINDSLHFARQALPVPDLWAQSYVYSYYQDYGKGSPNLDNVNRYIRQQYIWDRSHNGTLFQDYSTVRYYGLIDQLGTRGGGLADGIPAKVASGWTGNRTTFTHELGHTFNRHHTLTTCGESCGTNFWGNPCADGWEHYPYTKGRIGPHEFSVEGFYYDGNDNFEIRSSQWKDIMSYCSYRWMSDFTYHRIMDYINPNRAANAEATNVDSAATGTDNLLVSGLIDGDTGALDLSPLFVIPDSSPLGDYSSGELAIVLKDSDGAELARYWFTPNMPVESGVCSLDGTAEESAMMNFTELVPYHPQTARVDIEGPSGSGIF
;
A
#
# COMPACT_ATOMS: atom_id res chain seq x y z
N MET A 1 15.06 -82.67 -2.10
CA MET A 1 14.74 -81.36 -1.47
C MET A 1 13.61 -80.67 -2.24
N ALA A 2 12.50 -81.39 -2.30
CA ALA A 2 11.26 -81.05 -2.98
C ALA A 2 10.17 -80.68 -1.95
N ALA A 3 10.59 -80.17 -0.78
CA ALA A 3 9.71 -79.84 0.35
C ALA A 3 9.31 -78.34 0.38
N LYS A 4 9.95 -77.48 -0.43
CA LYS A 4 9.62 -76.04 -0.54
C LYS A 4 8.80 -75.66 -1.78
N ARG A 5 8.45 -76.62 -2.65
CA ARG A 5 7.51 -76.41 -3.78
C ARG A 5 6.09 -76.94 -3.50
N ASN A 6 5.88 -77.76 -2.47
CA ASN A 6 4.57 -78.33 -2.13
C ASN A 6 3.74 -77.49 -1.14
N ILE A 7 4.32 -76.50 -0.45
CA ILE A 7 3.56 -75.61 0.45
C ILE A 7 2.79 -74.54 -0.35
N VAL A 8 3.35 -74.09 -1.48
CA VAL A 8 2.73 -73.07 -2.34
C VAL A 8 1.57 -73.63 -3.16
N ALA A 9 1.64 -74.90 -3.61
CA ALA A 9 0.54 -75.56 -4.31
C ALA A 9 -0.66 -75.91 -3.38
N VAL A 10 -0.38 -76.23 -2.10
CA VAL A 10 -1.44 -76.52 -1.11
C VAL A 10 -2.14 -75.24 -0.64
N LEU A 11 -1.44 -74.10 -0.51
CA LEU A 11 -2.09 -72.81 -0.20
C LEU A 11 -2.97 -72.31 -1.35
N ILE A 12 -2.55 -72.46 -2.61
CA ILE A 12 -3.35 -72.05 -3.77
C ILE A 12 -4.59 -72.92 -3.94
N THR A 13 -4.53 -74.22 -3.61
CA THR A 13 -5.70 -75.11 -3.68
C THR A 13 -6.69 -74.88 -2.53
N ILE A 14 -6.20 -74.50 -1.32
CA ILE A 14 -7.06 -74.17 -0.16
C ILE A 14 -7.78 -72.83 -0.38
N ILE A 15 -7.12 -71.85 -1.00
CA ILE A 15 -7.72 -70.54 -1.30
C ILE A 15 -8.76 -70.65 -2.43
N ILE A 16 -8.52 -71.47 -3.46
CA ILE A 16 -9.50 -71.69 -4.55
C ILE A 16 -10.70 -72.53 -4.08
N SER A 17 -10.50 -73.50 -3.18
CA SER A 17 -11.60 -74.31 -2.62
C SER A 17 -12.45 -73.53 -1.60
N ALA A 18 -11.86 -72.58 -0.85
CA ALA A 18 -12.62 -71.68 0.02
C ALA A 18 -13.45 -70.65 -0.77
N LEU A 19 -12.98 -70.23 -1.95
CA LEU A 19 -13.71 -69.33 -2.83
C LEU A 19 -14.89 -70.01 -3.57
N LEU A 20 -14.80 -71.32 -3.86
CA LEU A 20 -15.86 -72.06 -4.55
C LEU A 20 -16.93 -72.65 -3.60
N ILE A 21 -16.62 -72.93 -2.33
CA ILE A 21 -17.61 -73.42 -1.35
C ILE A 21 -18.60 -72.33 -0.91
N ASN A 22 -18.23 -71.05 -1.00
CA ASN A 22 -19.14 -69.94 -0.68
C ASN A 22 -20.06 -69.52 -1.84
N ILE A 23 -19.86 -70.03 -3.06
CA ILE A 23 -20.73 -69.71 -4.21
C ILE A 23 -21.89 -70.71 -4.34
N ASP A 24 -21.71 -71.98 -3.94
CA ASP A 24 -22.77 -73.01 -4.02
C ASP A 24 -23.73 -73.04 -2.81
N GLN A 25 -23.35 -72.49 -1.65
CA GLN A 25 -24.29 -72.36 -0.51
C GLN A 25 -25.34 -71.25 -0.74
N VAL A 26 -25.10 -70.31 -1.66
CA VAL A 26 -26.01 -69.18 -1.90
C VAL A 26 -27.01 -69.44 -3.04
N LEU A 27 -26.77 -70.41 -3.93
CA LEU A 27 -27.59 -70.64 -5.14
C LEU A 27 -28.59 -71.81 -5.07
N SER A 28 -28.77 -72.51 -3.93
CA SER A 28 -29.50 -73.80 -3.89
C SER A 28 -30.69 -73.92 -2.92
N GLN A 29 -31.10 -72.88 -2.18
CA GLN A 29 -32.35 -72.94 -1.41
C GLN A 29 -33.37 -71.87 -1.82
N LYS A 30 -34.04 -72.17 -2.93
CA LYS A 30 -35.36 -71.63 -3.26
C LYS A 30 -36.43 -72.54 -2.64
N SER A 31 -37.39 -71.92 -1.93
CA SER A 31 -38.63 -72.46 -1.35
C SER A 31 -38.46 -73.15 0.02
N VAL A 32 -39.13 -72.79 1.12
CA VAL A 32 -40.33 -71.97 1.39
C VAL A 32 -40.16 -71.42 2.81
N LEU A 33 -39.91 -70.12 2.97
CA LEU A 33 -40.27 -69.36 4.17
C LEU A 33 -40.65 -67.95 3.70
N SER A 34 -41.73 -67.44 4.28
CA SER A 34 -42.38 -66.14 4.10
C SER A 34 -41.42 -64.96 3.87
N PRO A 35 -41.82 -63.90 3.12
CA PRO A 35 -40.96 -62.76 2.87
C PRO A 35 -40.61 -62.10 4.21
N SER A 36 -39.36 -62.23 4.63
CA SER A 36 -38.76 -61.40 5.67
C SER A 36 -38.17 -60.18 4.99
N GLU A 37 -38.47 -59.00 5.54
CA GLU A 37 -38.15 -57.66 5.05
C GLU A 37 -36.76 -57.56 4.40
N THR A 38 -36.72 -57.12 3.14
CA THR A 38 -35.51 -56.51 2.58
C THR A 38 -35.27 -55.22 3.36
N ASP A 39 -34.12 -55.11 4.03
CA ASP A 39 -33.73 -53.85 4.69
C ASP A 39 -33.87 -52.69 3.68
N PRO A 40 -34.53 -51.59 4.07
CA PRO A 40 -34.72 -50.45 3.19
C PRO A 40 -33.37 -49.88 2.71
N PRO A 41 -33.31 -49.30 1.48
CA PRO A 41 -32.08 -48.73 0.94
C PRO A 41 -31.53 -47.62 1.85
N VAL A 42 -30.21 -47.57 2.01
CA VAL A 42 -29.53 -46.45 2.69
C VAL A 42 -29.55 -45.24 1.77
N LEU A 43 -30.10 -44.14 2.27
CA LEU A 43 -30.20 -42.83 1.65
C LEU A 43 -29.16 -41.89 2.25
N GLN A 44 -28.75 -40.87 1.51
CA GLN A 44 -27.79 -39.86 1.96
C GLN A 44 -28.41 -38.46 1.82
N ALA A 45 -28.20 -37.63 2.84
CA ALA A 45 -28.54 -36.22 2.83
C ALA A 45 -27.33 -35.38 3.25
N THR A 46 -27.17 -34.20 2.66
CA THR A 46 -26.14 -33.23 3.00
C THR A 46 -26.83 -31.97 3.51
N PHE A 47 -26.36 -31.47 4.65
CA PHE A 47 -26.92 -30.33 5.34
C PHE A 47 -25.87 -29.23 5.43
N GLU A 48 -26.23 -28.04 4.98
CA GLU A 48 -25.44 -26.83 5.19
C GLU A 48 -25.57 -26.38 6.65
N ALA A 49 -24.52 -25.77 7.19
CA ALA A 49 -24.58 -25.16 8.51
C ALA A 49 -25.66 -24.07 8.58
N SER A 50 -26.49 -24.18 9.61
CA SER A 50 -27.53 -23.20 9.93
C SER A 50 -27.04 -22.08 10.84
N LYS A 51 -25.99 -22.36 11.61
CA LYS A 51 -25.23 -21.40 12.43
C LYS A 51 -23.80 -21.88 12.53
N ASP A 52 -22.83 -20.99 12.50
CA ASP A 52 -21.47 -21.28 12.94
C ASP A 52 -20.74 -20.06 13.50
N THR A 53 -19.74 -20.31 14.34
CA THR A 53 -18.85 -19.28 14.88
C THR A 53 -17.64 -19.96 15.48
N TYR A 54 -16.61 -19.19 15.82
CA TYR A 54 -15.63 -19.59 16.81
C TYR A 54 -15.70 -18.72 18.06
N ILE A 55 -15.20 -19.24 19.18
CA ILE A 55 -15.01 -18.49 20.43
C ILE A 55 -13.56 -18.62 20.86
N THR A 56 -12.98 -17.54 21.39
CA THR A 56 -11.57 -17.53 21.81
C THR A 56 -11.31 -16.74 23.09
N GLY A 57 -10.39 -17.26 23.91
CA GLY A 57 -9.90 -16.57 25.11
C GLY A 57 -8.73 -15.61 24.87
N ALA A 58 -8.32 -15.38 23.62
CA ALA A 58 -7.06 -14.70 23.28
C ALA A 58 -7.05 -13.19 23.55
N ASN A 59 -5.98 -12.68 24.20
CA ASN A 59 -5.59 -11.26 24.29
C ASN A 59 -6.73 -10.22 24.31
N GLY A 60 -7.69 -10.36 25.23
CA GLY A 60 -8.78 -9.38 25.41
C GLY A 60 -10.00 -9.59 24.50
N ASN A 61 -9.99 -10.60 23.63
CA ASN A 61 -11.11 -10.94 22.74
C ASN A 61 -12.16 -11.86 23.37
N GLY A 62 -12.06 -12.18 24.67
CA GLY A 62 -12.98 -13.12 25.32
C GLY A 62 -14.45 -12.65 25.34
N GLY A 63 -14.68 -11.34 25.22
CA GLY A 63 -16.02 -10.75 25.13
C GLY A 63 -16.44 -10.40 23.71
N THR A 64 -15.65 -10.81 22.71
CA THR A 64 -15.95 -10.58 21.29
C THR A 64 -16.73 -11.79 20.75
N ASN A 65 -17.81 -11.51 20.02
CA ASN A 65 -18.52 -12.48 19.20
C ASN A 65 -17.90 -12.54 17.81
N PHE A 66 -17.94 -13.71 17.16
CA PHE A 66 -17.33 -13.93 15.85
C PHE A 66 -18.26 -14.65 14.86
N GLY A 67 -19.58 -14.62 15.09
CA GLY A 67 -20.53 -15.37 14.25
C GLY A 67 -20.82 -14.76 12.90
N ASP A 68 -20.18 -13.63 12.56
CA ASP A 68 -20.25 -12.99 11.24
C ASP A 68 -18.94 -13.12 10.45
N GLN A 69 -17.95 -13.83 11.00
CA GLN A 69 -16.62 -13.96 10.42
C GLN A 69 -16.61 -15.00 9.31
N GLN A 70 -16.03 -14.65 8.16
CA GLN A 70 -15.92 -15.58 7.03
C GLN A 70 -15.03 -16.81 7.27
N SER A 71 -14.32 -16.87 8.40
CA SER A 71 -13.50 -18.01 8.76
C SER A 71 -13.57 -18.32 10.25
N MET A 72 -13.41 -19.60 10.57
CA MET A 72 -13.42 -20.12 11.92
C MET A 72 -12.06 -20.71 12.29
N TYR A 73 -11.73 -20.69 13.58
CA TYR A 73 -10.43 -21.17 14.07
C TYR A 73 -10.60 -22.31 15.06
N ILE A 74 -9.78 -23.35 14.91
CA ILE A 74 -9.63 -24.44 15.87
C ILE A 74 -8.14 -24.50 16.25
N GLY A 75 -7.84 -24.50 17.55
CA GLY A 75 -6.46 -24.66 18.00
C GLY A 75 -6.06 -23.78 19.19
N THR A 76 -4.76 -23.55 19.32
CA THR A 76 -4.16 -22.73 20.37
C THR A 76 -3.23 -21.65 19.79
N SER A 77 -3.19 -20.48 20.43
CA SER A 77 -2.26 -19.39 20.10
C SER A 77 -1.55 -18.86 21.35
N GLY A 78 -0.42 -18.18 21.15
CA GLY A 78 0.41 -17.62 22.22
C GLY A 78 1.53 -18.57 22.65
N THR A 79 2.43 -18.07 23.48
CA THR A 79 3.54 -18.84 24.04
C THR A 79 3.39 -18.94 25.54
N SER A 80 3.79 -20.08 26.10
CA SER A 80 3.73 -20.31 27.55
C SER A 80 4.36 -19.15 28.34
N PRO A 81 3.68 -18.61 29.37
CA PRO A 81 2.50 -19.16 30.04
C PRO A 81 1.14 -18.67 29.49
N PHE A 82 1.10 -17.88 28.43
CA PHE A 82 -0.12 -17.25 27.91
C PHE A 82 -0.62 -17.96 26.65
N VAL A 83 -1.16 -19.18 26.83
CA VAL A 83 -1.76 -19.97 25.75
C VAL A 83 -3.28 -19.80 25.77
N TYR A 84 -3.86 -19.50 24.60
CA TYR A 84 -5.28 -19.23 24.42
C TYR A 84 -5.90 -20.21 23.42
N GLY A 85 -7.08 -20.75 23.74
CA GLY A 85 -7.78 -21.72 22.89
C GLY A 85 -8.84 -21.08 21.98
N TYR A 86 -9.08 -21.73 20.84
CA TYR A 86 -10.11 -21.41 19.85
C TYR A 86 -10.99 -22.64 19.65
N ASN A 87 -12.30 -22.49 19.83
CA ASN A 87 -13.29 -23.55 19.64
C ASN A 87 -14.30 -23.11 18.60
N VAL A 88 -14.70 -24.02 17.72
CA VAL A 88 -15.81 -23.81 16.77
C VAL A 88 -17.11 -24.29 17.39
N LEU A 89 -18.18 -23.53 17.19
CA LEU A 89 -19.56 -23.91 17.49
C LEU A 89 -20.31 -23.93 16.17
N ILE A 90 -21.04 -25.01 15.88
CA ILE A 90 -21.72 -25.17 14.58
C ILE A 90 -23.03 -25.96 14.74
N ASP A 91 -24.09 -25.55 14.07
CA ASP A 91 -25.42 -26.19 14.15
C ASP A 91 -26.03 -26.41 12.76
N PHE A 92 -26.89 -27.42 12.62
CA PHE A 92 -27.49 -27.83 11.34
C PHE A 92 -29.00 -27.95 11.46
N ASP A 93 -29.77 -27.62 10.42
CA ASP A 93 -31.21 -27.90 10.39
C ASP A 93 -31.49 -29.28 9.79
N LEU A 94 -31.86 -30.25 10.64
CA LEU A 94 -32.15 -31.62 10.25
C LEU A 94 -33.64 -31.88 9.96
N SER A 95 -34.47 -30.83 9.87
CA SER A 95 -35.92 -30.94 9.71
C SER A 95 -36.37 -31.64 8.42
N SER A 96 -35.49 -31.69 7.41
CA SER A 96 -35.75 -32.41 6.15
C SER A 96 -35.55 -33.92 6.25
N LEU A 97 -34.96 -34.45 7.35
CA LEU A 97 -34.87 -35.88 7.57
C LEU A 97 -36.26 -36.47 7.89
N PRO A 98 -36.68 -37.54 7.21
CA PRO A 98 -37.96 -38.21 7.47
C PRO A 98 -38.12 -38.55 8.96
N PRO A 99 -39.33 -38.40 9.56
CA PRO A 99 -39.54 -38.66 10.98
C PRO A 99 -39.13 -40.07 11.44
N ASP A 100 -39.19 -41.05 10.55
CA ASP A 100 -38.82 -42.46 10.75
C ASP A 100 -37.38 -42.80 10.30
N ALA A 101 -36.57 -41.80 9.97
CA ALA A 101 -35.19 -42.00 9.55
C ALA A 101 -34.32 -42.55 10.69
N GLU A 102 -33.72 -43.73 10.47
CA GLU A 102 -32.70 -44.33 11.32
C GLU A 102 -31.31 -43.94 10.80
N ILE A 103 -30.52 -43.27 11.65
CA ILE A 103 -29.16 -42.80 11.31
C ILE A 103 -28.19 -43.99 11.27
N ILE A 104 -27.45 -44.11 10.17
CA ILE A 104 -26.42 -45.13 9.96
C ILE A 104 -25.02 -44.55 10.18
N SER A 105 -24.77 -43.34 9.67
CA SER A 105 -23.54 -42.58 9.92
C SER A 105 -23.77 -41.08 9.74
N ALA A 106 -22.99 -40.25 10.42
CA ALA A 106 -22.97 -38.80 10.20
C ALA A 106 -21.53 -38.27 10.23
N THR A 107 -21.15 -37.51 9.20
CA THR A 107 -19.80 -36.95 9.03
C THR A 107 -19.89 -35.43 8.89
N LEU A 108 -19.26 -34.71 9.81
CA LEU A 108 -19.08 -33.25 9.75
C LEU A 108 -17.84 -32.93 8.93
N ARG A 109 -17.94 -31.97 8.01
CA ARG A 109 -16.84 -31.57 7.13
C ARG A 109 -16.62 -30.06 7.17
N LEU A 110 -15.37 -29.65 7.34
CA LEU A 110 -14.94 -28.25 7.27
C LEU A 110 -13.91 -28.06 6.17
N GLY A 111 -14.11 -27.06 5.32
CA GLY A 111 -13.15 -26.70 4.29
C GLY A 111 -11.96 -25.95 4.89
N LEU A 112 -10.74 -26.41 4.61
CA LEU A 112 -9.52 -25.79 5.12
C LEU A 112 -9.15 -24.54 4.30
N LEU A 113 -8.94 -23.42 4.98
CA LEU A 113 -8.50 -22.15 4.39
C LEU A 113 -6.99 -21.96 4.56
N PHE A 114 -6.46 -22.09 5.78
CA PHE A 114 -5.01 -22.04 6.05
C PHE A 114 -4.61 -22.95 7.23
N ASN A 115 -3.43 -23.56 7.11
CA ASN A 115 -2.69 -24.11 8.25
C ASN A 115 -1.79 -23.01 8.83
N LEU A 116 -2.07 -22.60 10.08
CA LEU A 116 -1.36 -21.51 10.77
C LEU A 116 -0.45 -22.05 11.89
N SER A 117 -0.18 -23.37 11.95
CA SER A 117 0.77 -23.96 12.90
C SER A 117 2.19 -23.47 12.63
N SER A 118 2.88 -23.02 13.68
CA SER A 118 4.22 -22.43 13.58
C SER A 118 5.34 -23.40 13.98
N ASN A 119 5.12 -24.72 13.94
CA ASN A 119 6.11 -25.68 14.44
C ASN A 119 7.27 -25.88 13.44
N ILE A 120 8.28 -25.01 13.53
CA ILE A 120 9.51 -25.00 12.71
C ILE A 120 10.31 -26.32 12.82
N ASN A 121 10.02 -27.16 13.83
CA ASN A 121 10.75 -28.40 14.12
C ASN A 121 9.96 -29.70 13.87
N SER A 122 8.68 -29.62 13.46
CA SER A 122 7.90 -30.76 12.99
C SER A 122 6.76 -30.24 12.12
N PRO A 123 6.96 -30.15 10.79
CA PRO A 123 5.94 -29.66 9.86
C PRO A 123 4.68 -30.54 9.79
N ASP A 124 4.64 -31.68 10.51
CA ASP A 124 3.53 -32.64 10.57
C ASP A 124 2.88 -32.67 11.98
N ALA A 125 2.76 -31.54 12.68
CA ALA A 125 2.13 -31.50 14.00
C ALA A 125 0.59 -31.63 13.89
N GLU A 126 0.11 -32.88 13.87
CA GLU A 126 -1.31 -33.22 13.94
C GLU A 126 -1.94 -32.68 15.24
N ILE A 127 -3.02 -31.90 15.13
CA ILE A 127 -3.86 -31.58 16.30
C ILE A 127 -5.04 -32.55 16.37
N ASN A 128 -5.23 -33.20 17.52
CA ASN A 128 -6.43 -33.99 17.76
C ASN A 128 -7.59 -33.04 18.08
N VAL A 129 -8.55 -32.97 17.18
CA VAL A 129 -9.79 -32.21 17.35
C VAL A 129 -10.90 -33.14 17.82
N MET A 130 -11.56 -32.75 18.90
CA MET A 130 -12.67 -33.46 19.54
C MET A 130 -14.00 -32.77 19.23
N SER A 131 -15.09 -33.53 19.26
CA SER A 131 -16.47 -33.06 19.08
C SER A 131 -17.31 -33.31 20.34
N GLU A 132 -18.11 -32.31 20.74
CA GLU A 132 -19.07 -32.42 21.85
C GLU A 132 -20.43 -31.83 21.44
N ALA A 133 -21.54 -32.40 21.93
CA ALA A 133 -22.85 -31.79 21.75
C ALA A 133 -23.02 -30.57 22.66
N ILE A 134 -23.48 -29.46 22.11
CA ILE A 134 -23.85 -28.27 22.88
C ILE A 134 -25.21 -28.54 23.54
N SER A 135 -25.28 -28.32 24.84
CA SER A 135 -26.43 -28.71 25.68
C SER A 135 -27.48 -27.61 25.85
N GLU A 136 -27.19 -26.39 25.38
CA GLU A 136 -28.10 -25.24 25.46
C GLU A 136 -28.08 -24.39 24.20
N SER A 137 -29.18 -23.66 23.97
CA SER A 137 -29.31 -22.79 22.81
C SER A 137 -28.30 -21.65 22.89
N TRP A 138 -27.65 -21.37 21.78
CA TRP A 138 -26.78 -20.21 21.61
C TRP A 138 -27.22 -19.41 20.39
N ASP A 139 -26.86 -18.14 20.42
CA ASP A 139 -27.12 -17.19 19.36
C ASP A 139 -25.79 -16.85 18.69
N GLU A 140 -25.74 -17.10 17.39
CA GLU A 140 -24.55 -17.01 16.55
C GLU A 140 -23.89 -15.64 16.64
N TYR A 141 -24.70 -14.58 16.69
CA TYR A 141 -24.24 -13.19 16.66
C TYR A 141 -24.06 -12.56 18.05
N SER A 142 -24.15 -13.37 19.12
CA SER A 142 -23.92 -12.87 20.49
C SER A 142 -23.13 -13.80 21.40
N VAL A 143 -22.93 -15.06 21.04
CA VAL A 143 -22.11 -15.99 21.84
C VAL A 143 -20.63 -15.58 21.83
N THR A 144 -20.02 -15.55 23.00
CA THR A 144 -18.63 -15.17 23.24
C THR A 144 -17.93 -16.25 24.04
N TRP A 145 -16.62 -16.11 24.23
CA TRP A 145 -15.85 -17.02 25.08
C TRP A 145 -16.29 -16.99 26.56
N TYR A 146 -16.84 -15.87 27.03
CA TYR A 146 -17.33 -15.75 28.41
C TYR A 146 -18.73 -16.34 28.61
N ASP A 147 -19.44 -16.66 27.53
CA ASP A 147 -20.71 -17.37 27.63
C ASP A 147 -20.43 -18.83 27.99
N TYR A 148 -20.74 -19.17 29.23
CA TYR A 148 -20.59 -20.54 29.71
C TYR A 148 -21.69 -21.41 29.08
N LEU A 149 -21.33 -22.17 28.05
CA LEU A 149 -22.18 -23.20 27.46
C LEU A 149 -21.94 -24.57 28.11
N GLY A 150 -23.00 -25.33 28.30
CA GLY A 150 -22.94 -26.75 28.65
C GLY A 150 -22.55 -27.61 27.44
N TYR A 151 -21.63 -28.55 27.64
CA TYR A 151 -21.20 -29.51 26.62
C TYR A 151 -21.39 -30.95 27.11
N SER A 152 -21.78 -31.85 26.22
CA SER A 152 -21.99 -33.26 26.53
C SER A 152 -21.28 -34.13 25.50
N ASP A 153 -20.25 -34.84 25.95
CA ASP A 153 -19.58 -35.89 25.18
C ASP A 153 -20.54 -37.07 24.92
N GLN A 154 -20.69 -37.46 23.66
CA GLN A 154 -21.49 -38.62 23.22
C GLN A 154 -20.62 -39.83 22.86
N GLY A 155 -19.30 -39.74 23.02
CA GLY A 155 -18.35 -40.80 22.69
C GLY A 155 -17.91 -40.83 21.23
N ASP A 156 -18.08 -39.73 20.49
CA ASP A 156 -17.57 -39.58 19.12
C ASP A 156 -16.03 -39.46 19.12
N PRO A 157 -15.32 -40.08 18.15
CA PRO A 157 -13.86 -40.16 18.18
C PRO A 157 -13.19 -38.82 17.84
N ALA A 158 -12.08 -38.52 18.51
CA ALA A 158 -11.20 -37.42 18.09
C ALA A 158 -10.50 -37.75 16.76
N ASN A 159 -10.36 -36.76 15.87
CA ASN A 159 -9.70 -36.93 14.59
C ASN A 159 -8.51 -35.95 14.45
N PRO A 160 -7.33 -36.40 13.98
CA PRO A 160 -6.20 -35.53 13.71
C PRO A 160 -6.45 -34.66 12.48
N VAL A 161 -6.11 -33.38 12.57
CA VAL A 161 -6.06 -32.44 11.43
C VAL A 161 -4.61 -32.28 11.00
N ASP A 162 -4.30 -32.61 9.74
CA ASP A 162 -2.94 -32.56 9.17
C ASP A 162 -2.74 -31.46 8.12
N GLY A 163 -3.83 -30.83 7.66
CA GLY A 163 -3.78 -29.73 6.70
C GLY A 163 -3.41 -30.13 5.27
N ALA A 164 -3.37 -31.44 4.97
CA ALA A 164 -3.03 -31.97 3.64
C ALA A 164 -4.26 -32.10 2.72
N SER A 165 -5.47 -31.98 3.27
CA SER A 165 -6.75 -32.15 2.57
C SER A 165 -7.55 -30.85 2.50
N VAL A 166 -8.30 -30.65 1.42
CA VAL A 166 -9.20 -29.50 1.26
C VAL A 166 -10.39 -29.58 2.22
N TRP A 167 -10.79 -30.79 2.61
CA TRP A 167 -11.84 -31.06 3.59
C TRP A 167 -11.27 -31.85 4.76
N GLU A 168 -11.52 -31.37 5.98
CA GLU A 168 -11.28 -32.10 7.22
C GLU A 168 -12.60 -32.70 7.72
N GLU A 169 -12.59 -33.96 8.14
CA GLU A 169 -13.79 -34.72 8.45
C GLU A 169 -13.81 -35.22 9.91
N TRP A 170 -14.98 -35.19 10.56
CA TRP A 170 -15.21 -35.76 11.90
C TRP A 170 -16.44 -36.66 11.91
N ASP A 171 -16.30 -37.85 12.50
CA ASP A 171 -17.44 -38.73 12.79
C ASP A 171 -18.22 -38.17 13.98
N VAL A 172 -19.48 -37.79 13.75
CA VAL A 172 -20.41 -37.25 14.76
C VAL A 172 -21.68 -38.09 14.83
N THR A 173 -21.58 -39.37 14.48
CA THR A 173 -22.71 -40.29 14.38
C THR A 173 -23.47 -40.40 15.70
N ASN A 174 -22.79 -40.41 16.85
CA ASN A 174 -23.47 -40.54 18.13
C ASN A 174 -24.26 -39.26 18.50
N ILE A 175 -23.69 -38.07 18.28
CA ILE A 175 -24.39 -36.79 18.45
C ILE A 175 -25.65 -36.73 17.57
N VAL A 176 -25.55 -37.01 16.27
CA VAL A 176 -26.69 -36.91 15.35
C VAL A 176 -27.77 -37.96 15.63
N THR A 177 -27.37 -39.18 16.05
CA THR A 177 -28.32 -40.22 16.49
C THR A 177 -29.06 -39.79 17.76
N ALA A 178 -28.36 -39.16 18.71
CA ALA A 178 -28.95 -38.66 19.94
C ALA A 178 -29.93 -37.50 19.70
N TRP A 179 -29.65 -36.60 18.73
CA TRP A 179 -30.63 -35.60 18.27
C TRP A 179 -31.85 -36.26 17.64
N LYS A 180 -31.66 -37.22 16.73
CA LYS A 180 -32.77 -37.83 16.00
C LYS A 180 -33.71 -38.64 16.88
N THR A 181 -33.17 -39.32 17.89
CA THR A 181 -33.95 -40.08 18.88
C THR A 181 -34.54 -39.21 19.99
N GLY A 182 -34.19 -37.91 20.04
CA GLY A 182 -34.62 -36.98 21.08
C GLY A 182 -33.96 -37.24 22.45
N ALA A 183 -32.83 -37.97 22.49
CA ALA A 183 -32.09 -38.24 23.71
C ALA A 183 -31.39 -36.98 24.26
N ILE A 184 -30.97 -36.08 23.36
CA ILE A 184 -30.45 -34.75 23.69
C ILE A 184 -31.09 -33.71 22.76
N PRO A 185 -31.24 -32.45 23.20
CA PRO A 185 -31.72 -31.37 22.34
C PRO A 185 -30.67 -31.01 21.26
N GLN A 186 -31.16 -30.51 20.12
CA GLN A 186 -30.34 -30.10 18.98
C GLN A 186 -29.97 -28.62 19.10
N TYR A 187 -28.76 -28.36 19.59
CA TYR A 187 -28.19 -27.02 19.73
C TYR A 187 -26.78 -26.92 19.14
N GLY A 188 -26.40 -27.81 18.23
CA GLY A 188 -25.09 -27.78 17.58
C GLY A 188 -23.98 -28.57 18.28
N ILE A 189 -22.83 -28.57 17.62
CA ILE A 189 -21.61 -29.31 17.93
C ILE A 189 -20.51 -28.28 18.24
N ARG A 190 -19.71 -28.55 19.26
CA ARG A 190 -18.46 -27.84 19.53
C ARG A 190 -17.28 -28.66 19.04
N LEU A 191 -16.39 -28.05 18.26
CA LEU A 191 -15.07 -28.59 17.93
C LEU A 191 -13.98 -27.87 18.71
N PHE A 192 -13.06 -28.62 19.31
CA PHE A 192 -11.95 -28.06 20.09
C PHE A 192 -10.73 -28.98 20.09
N SER A 193 -9.54 -28.43 20.27
CA SER A 193 -8.30 -29.20 20.40
C SER A 193 -7.94 -29.45 21.87
N SER A 194 -7.13 -30.49 22.12
CA SER A 194 -6.45 -30.63 23.41
C SER A 194 -5.41 -29.53 23.56
N ALA A 195 -5.36 -28.83 24.71
CA ALA A 195 -4.37 -27.78 24.95
C ALA A 195 -2.94 -28.31 24.77
N SER A 196 -2.17 -27.73 23.84
CA SER A 196 -0.73 -27.96 23.66
C SER A 196 0.06 -26.72 24.12
N ASP A 197 1.33 -26.91 24.49
CA ASP A 197 2.24 -25.80 24.83
C ASP A 197 2.74 -25.02 23.58
N ASN A 198 2.23 -25.35 22.39
CA ASN A 198 2.66 -24.81 21.10
C ASN A 198 1.52 -24.04 20.40
N ILE A 199 1.88 -23.22 19.41
CA ILE A 199 0.95 -22.54 18.53
C ILE A 199 0.57 -23.51 17.41
N ASP A 200 -0.58 -24.16 17.57
CA ASP A 200 -1.14 -25.09 16.60
C ASP A 200 -2.58 -24.64 16.30
N MET A 201 -2.77 -23.94 15.18
CA MET A 201 -4.04 -23.32 14.82
C MET A 201 -4.36 -23.55 13.34
N TYR A 202 -5.60 -23.92 13.07
CA TYR A 202 -6.12 -24.12 11.72
C TYR A 202 -7.29 -23.17 11.49
N GLN A 203 -7.32 -22.61 10.28
CA GLN A 203 -8.37 -21.69 9.82
C GLN A 203 -9.24 -22.43 8.80
N PHE A 204 -10.53 -22.49 9.07
CA PHE A 204 -11.57 -23.13 8.28
C PHE A 204 -12.54 -22.11 7.71
N TYR A 205 -13.20 -22.43 6.59
CA TYR A 205 -14.30 -21.61 6.08
C TYR A 205 -15.52 -21.69 7.02
N SER A 206 -16.17 -20.54 7.22
CA SER A 206 -17.52 -20.43 7.83
C SER A 206 -18.61 -20.57 6.77
N ARG A 207 -19.88 -20.59 7.18
CA ARG A 207 -21.02 -20.51 6.26
C ARG A 207 -21.13 -19.16 5.55
N GLU A 208 -20.54 -18.10 6.11
CA GLU A 208 -20.50 -16.75 5.50
C GLU A 208 -19.56 -16.69 4.29
N HIS A 209 -18.75 -17.73 4.06
CA HIS A 209 -17.84 -17.81 2.93
C HIS A 209 -18.45 -18.54 1.73
N SER A 210 -18.19 -18.05 0.52
CA SER A 210 -18.82 -18.54 -0.72
C SER A 210 -18.20 -19.83 -1.30
N ILE A 211 -17.18 -20.39 -0.65
CA ILE A 211 -16.42 -21.56 -1.12
C ILE A 211 -16.21 -22.51 0.06
N ASN A 212 -16.53 -23.80 -0.14
CA ASN A 212 -16.31 -24.91 0.81
C ASN A 212 -16.86 -24.65 2.23
N ALA A 213 -18.11 -24.16 2.30
CA ALA A 213 -18.84 -23.94 3.54
C ALA A 213 -19.04 -25.25 4.35
N PRO A 214 -19.19 -25.19 5.69
CA PRO A 214 -19.35 -26.37 6.52
C PRO A 214 -20.57 -27.24 6.14
N GLU A 215 -20.35 -28.55 5.97
CA GLU A 215 -21.41 -29.50 5.62
C GLU A 215 -21.48 -30.69 6.60
N LEU A 216 -22.71 -31.17 6.85
CA LEU A 216 -22.98 -32.40 7.59
C LEU A 216 -23.59 -33.43 6.64
N VAL A 217 -22.89 -34.53 6.44
CA VAL A 217 -23.32 -35.62 5.55
C VAL A 217 -23.88 -36.77 6.38
N VAL A 218 -25.17 -37.06 6.24
CA VAL A 218 -25.90 -38.07 7.01
C VAL A 218 -26.38 -39.20 6.11
N SER A 219 -26.00 -40.43 6.44
CA SER A 219 -26.55 -41.65 5.83
C SER A 219 -27.63 -42.25 6.74
N TYR A 220 -28.81 -42.56 6.20
CA TYR A 220 -29.96 -43.03 6.97
C TYR A 220 -30.83 -44.01 6.18
N ARG A 221 -31.77 -44.69 6.83
CA ARG A 221 -32.79 -45.53 6.17
C ARG A 221 -34.20 -45.23 6.69
N THR A 222 -35.20 -45.40 5.83
CA THR A 222 -36.64 -45.15 6.15
C THR A 222 -37.45 -46.42 6.01
N GLN A 223 -38.54 -46.58 6.76
CA GLN A 223 -39.40 -47.76 6.60
C GLN A 223 -40.33 -47.58 5.37
N THR A 224 -40.43 -48.62 4.54
CA THR A 224 -41.18 -48.57 3.26
C THR A 224 -42.69 -48.35 3.46
N PRO A 225 -43.31 -47.30 2.88
CA PRO A 225 -44.77 -47.14 2.89
C PRO A 225 -45.47 -47.95 1.77
N THR A 226 -46.70 -48.41 2.04
CA THR A 226 -47.57 -49.18 1.12
C THR A 226 -48.29 -48.26 0.11
N GLU A 227 -48.24 -48.59 -1.18
CA GLU A 227 -48.72 -47.76 -2.31
C GLU A 227 -50.25 -47.52 -2.40
N THR A 228 -50.66 -46.41 -3.04
CA THR A 228 -52.01 -46.17 -3.63
C THR A 228 -51.87 -45.36 -4.94
N PRO A 229 -52.59 -45.70 -6.03
CA PRO A 229 -52.22 -45.28 -7.40
C PRO A 229 -52.84 -43.97 -7.93
N THR A 230 -52.11 -43.36 -8.87
CA THR A 230 -52.37 -42.15 -9.68
C THR A 230 -53.13 -42.44 -11.00
N PRO A 231 -53.81 -41.45 -11.61
CA PRO A 231 -53.81 -41.26 -13.07
C PRO A 231 -53.45 -39.80 -13.47
N THR A 232 -52.43 -39.49 -14.28
CA THR A 232 -52.19 -39.63 -15.74
C THR A 232 -52.33 -38.28 -16.50
N GLU A 233 -51.32 -38.03 -17.34
CA GLU A 233 -50.84 -36.80 -18.02
C GLU A 233 -51.77 -36.08 -19.02
N THR A 234 -51.40 -34.84 -19.41
CA THR A 234 -51.60 -34.29 -20.78
C THR A 234 -50.69 -33.07 -21.09
N HIS A 235 -49.72 -33.29 -21.99
CA HIS A 235 -49.16 -32.50 -23.12
C HIS A 235 -48.73 -31.01 -23.01
N THR A 236 -47.46 -30.78 -23.38
CA THR A 236 -46.70 -29.54 -23.66
C THR A 236 -46.88 -29.03 -25.13
N PRO A 237 -46.25 -27.92 -25.59
CA PRO A 237 -46.86 -26.72 -26.15
C PRO A 237 -46.71 -26.58 -27.69
N THR A 238 -47.14 -25.48 -28.31
CA THR A 238 -46.72 -25.09 -29.67
C THR A 238 -46.68 -23.55 -29.80
N PRO A 239 -45.64 -22.98 -30.47
CA PRO A 239 -45.22 -21.58 -30.36
C PRO A 239 -45.90 -20.67 -31.38
N THR A 240 -45.75 -19.35 -31.20
CA THR A 240 -46.19 -18.35 -32.20
C THR A 240 -45.02 -17.45 -32.62
N LEU A 241 -44.95 -17.19 -33.93
CA LEU A 241 -43.85 -16.62 -34.73
C LEU A 241 -43.49 -15.15 -34.47
N GLN A 242 -42.18 -14.93 -34.36
CA GLN A 242 -41.31 -14.05 -35.16
C GLN A 242 -41.84 -12.70 -35.69
N VAL A 243 -41.26 -11.61 -35.16
CA VAL A 243 -41.09 -10.33 -35.86
C VAL A 243 -39.59 -10.12 -36.09
N SER A 244 -39.28 -9.63 -37.28
CA SER A 244 -37.97 -9.53 -37.92
C SER A 244 -37.03 -8.51 -37.27
N GLY A 245 -35.79 -8.97 -36.98
CA GLY A 245 -34.60 -8.14 -36.83
C GLY A 245 -33.82 -8.33 -35.53
N SER A 246 -33.46 -9.56 -35.14
CA SER A 246 -32.71 -9.81 -33.89
C SER A 246 -31.56 -10.80 -34.07
N CYS A 247 -30.47 -10.64 -33.30
CA CYS A 247 -29.41 -11.63 -33.17
C CYS A 247 -29.95 -12.76 -32.26
N PRO A 248 -30.05 -14.03 -32.67
CA PRO A 248 -30.66 -15.08 -31.84
C PRO A 248 -29.66 -16.11 -31.30
N GLY A 249 -28.37 -15.75 -31.13
CA GLY A 249 -27.32 -16.68 -30.69
C GLY A 249 -25.88 -16.21 -31.01
N THR A 250 -24.97 -17.16 -31.25
CA THR A 250 -23.53 -16.90 -31.44
C THR A 250 -23.19 -16.35 -32.83
N VAL A 251 -22.42 -15.26 -32.87
CA VAL A 251 -21.92 -14.57 -34.07
C VAL A 251 -20.39 -14.49 -34.02
N LYS A 252 -19.71 -14.65 -35.17
CA LYS A 252 -18.26 -14.40 -35.30
C LYS A 252 -18.02 -13.10 -36.06
N ILE A 253 -17.30 -12.18 -35.43
CA ILE A 253 -16.96 -10.86 -35.96
C ILE A 253 -15.46 -10.84 -36.21
N TYR A 254 -15.05 -10.84 -37.47
CA TYR A 254 -13.63 -10.84 -37.86
C TYR A 254 -13.01 -9.46 -37.69
N ALA A 255 -11.71 -9.42 -37.38
CA ALA A 255 -10.95 -8.17 -37.33
C ALA A 255 -11.00 -7.47 -38.70
N THR A 256 -11.24 -6.16 -38.67
CA THR A 256 -11.26 -5.30 -39.87
C THR A 256 -9.96 -4.53 -40.05
N ARG A 257 -9.17 -4.44 -38.98
CA ARG A 257 -7.81 -3.91 -38.92
C ARG A 257 -7.06 -4.71 -37.87
N ASP A 258 -5.84 -5.11 -38.16
CA ASP A 258 -4.90 -5.64 -37.19
C ASP A 258 -3.45 -5.30 -37.49
N THR A 259 -2.66 -5.10 -36.44
CA THR A 259 -1.22 -4.90 -36.59
C THR A 259 -0.51 -5.15 -35.27
N PHE A 260 0.81 -5.09 -35.26
CA PHE A 260 1.59 -5.08 -34.03
C PHE A 260 2.69 -4.03 -34.06
N THR A 261 3.01 -3.50 -32.89
CA THR A 261 4.11 -2.56 -32.67
C THR A 261 5.30 -3.29 -32.06
N ASN A 262 6.50 -2.74 -32.20
CA ASN A 262 7.73 -3.40 -31.74
C ASN A 262 8.75 -2.35 -31.27
N ALA A 263 9.06 -2.34 -29.98
CA ALA A 263 10.02 -1.39 -29.41
C ALA A 263 11.44 -1.57 -29.97
N GLY A 264 11.80 -2.79 -30.39
CA GLY A 264 13.07 -3.07 -31.05
C GLY A 264 13.20 -2.48 -32.46
N GLN A 265 12.08 -2.08 -33.08
CA GLN A 265 12.03 -1.43 -34.40
C GLN A 265 10.99 -0.31 -34.41
N PRO A 266 11.21 0.77 -33.65
CA PRO A 266 10.11 1.61 -33.19
C PRO A 266 9.43 2.44 -34.29
N GLY A 267 10.12 2.72 -35.40
CA GLY A 267 9.58 3.44 -36.56
C GLY A 267 9.03 2.56 -37.68
N VAL A 268 8.94 1.24 -37.49
CA VAL A 268 8.45 0.30 -38.51
C VAL A 268 6.97 0.03 -38.30
N ASN A 269 6.19 0.18 -39.36
CA ASN A 269 4.80 -0.28 -39.44
C ASN A 269 4.77 -1.75 -39.89
N ASN A 270 3.88 -2.56 -39.31
CA ASN A 270 3.81 -4.00 -39.57
C ASN A 270 2.43 -4.46 -40.08
N ALA A 271 1.63 -3.55 -40.65
CA ALA A 271 0.28 -3.87 -41.14
C ALA A 271 0.23 -4.81 -42.34
N ASP A 272 1.32 -4.96 -43.09
CA ASP A 272 1.37 -5.84 -44.27
C ASP A 272 1.83 -7.26 -43.93
N GLN A 273 2.10 -7.56 -42.66
CA GLN A 273 2.59 -8.87 -42.24
C GLN A 273 1.44 -9.84 -42.05
N THR A 274 1.58 -11.05 -42.56
CA THR A 274 0.66 -12.18 -42.34
C THR A 274 0.76 -12.77 -40.92
N ARG A 275 1.27 -12.01 -39.95
CA ARG A 275 1.42 -12.47 -38.58
C ARG A 275 1.42 -11.31 -37.60
N LEU A 276 0.76 -11.53 -36.47
CA LEU A 276 0.76 -10.68 -35.29
C LEU A 276 1.77 -11.24 -34.29
N ILE A 277 2.60 -10.38 -33.70
CA ILE A 277 3.59 -10.79 -32.72
C ILE A 277 3.29 -10.12 -31.39
N LEU A 278 2.99 -10.92 -30.37
CA LEU A 278 2.73 -10.50 -29.00
C LEU A 278 3.87 -10.98 -28.11
N GLY A 279 4.47 -10.11 -27.29
CA GLY A 279 5.46 -10.58 -26.31
C GLY A 279 6.42 -9.54 -25.77
N ASN A 280 6.99 -9.83 -24.59
CA ASN A 280 7.74 -8.87 -23.77
C ASN A 280 9.27 -8.90 -24.04
N SER A 281 9.77 -9.84 -24.86
CA SER A 281 11.22 -9.96 -25.17
C SER A 281 11.85 -8.72 -25.82
N THR A 282 11.05 -7.90 -26.53
CA THR A 282 11.45 -6.58 -27.04
C THR A 282 10.25 -5.62 -27.08
N ASP A 283 9.31 -5.79 -26.15
CA ASP A 283 7.99 -5.14 -26.08
C ASP A 283 7.24 -5.07 -27.42
N ARG A 284 6.33 -6.02 -27.64
CA ARG A 284 5.48 -6.08 -28.83
C ARG A 284 4.02 -6.17 -28.43
N TYR A 285 3.23 -5.22 -28.90
CA TYR A 285 1.80 -5.13 -28.61
C TYR A 285 0.99 -5.36 -29.89
N VAL A 286 -0.09 -6.10 -29.76
CA VAL A 286 -1.00 -6.41 -30.87
C VAL A 286 -2.22 -5.49 -30.77
N PHE A 287 -2.64 -4.92 -31.90
CA PHE A 287 -3.84 -4.09 -32.01
C PHE A 287 -4.82 -4.75 -32.97
N LEU A 288 -6.10 -4.83 -32.57
CA LEU A 288 -7.18 -5.51 -33.29
C LEU A 288 -8.42 -4.63 -33.27
N HIS A 289 -9.13 -4.48 -34.39
CA HIS A 289 -10.40 -3.75 -34.41
C HIS A 289 -11.54 -4.60 -34.98
N PHE A 290 -12.63 -4.72 -34.22
CA PHE A 290 -13.81 -5.50 -34.60
C PHE A 290 -15.01 -4.56 -34.76
N PRO A 291 -15.76 -4.57 -35.87
CA PRO A 291 -16.88 -3.65 -36.10
C PRO A 291 -18.17 -4.10 -35.39
N VAL A 292 -18.14 -4.22 -34.06
CA VAL A 292 -19.24 -4.81 -33.25
C VAL A 292 -20.55 -4.05 -33.45
N GLU A 293 -20.51 -2.72 -33.43
CA GLU A 293 -21.66 -1.82 -33.63
C GLU A 293 -22.28 -1.89 -35.02
N GLN A 294 -21.55 -2.42 -36.02
CA GLN A 294 -22.05 -2.60 -37.38
C GLN A 294 -22.65 -4.00 -37.60
N VAL A 295 -22.31 -4.96 -36.73
CA VAL A 295 -22.71 -6.36 -36.85
C VAL A 295 -23.82 -6.72 -35.86
N ILE A 296 -23.80 -6.17 -34.65
CA ILE A 296 -24.84 -6.38 -33.63
C ILE A 296 -25.86 -5.22 -33.67
N PRO A 297 -27.16 -5.48 -33.92
CA PRO A 297 -28.19 -4.44 -33.92
C PRO A 297 -28.43 -3.82 -32.53
N GLN A 298 -28.66 -2.50 -32.46
CA GLN A 298 -28.78 -1.70 -31.20
C GLN A 298 -29.89 -2.15 -30.22
N ASP A 299 -30.84 -2.97 -30.66
CA ASP A 299 -31.92 -3.51 -29.84
C ASP A 299 -31.58 -4.89 -29.25
N GLN A 300 -30.32 -5.31 -29.33
CA GLN A 300 -29.84 -6.59 -28.84
C GLN A 300 -28.93 -6.42 -27.61
N HIS A 301 -29.02 -7.37 -26.69
CA HIS A 301 -28.12 -7.49 -25.57
C HIS A 301 -27.01 -8.49 -25.90
N ILE A 302 -25.78 -8.23 -25.44
CA ILE A 302 -24.62 -9.10 -25.61
C ILE A 302 -24.43 -9.90 -24.31
N TYR A 303 -24.59 -11.22 -24.36
CA TYR A 303 -24.49 -12.11 -23.20
C TYR A 303 -23.06 -12.60 -22.94
N ASP A 304 -22.27 -12.79 -24.00
CA ASP A 304 -20.86 -13.20 -23.92
C ASP A 304 -20.07 -12.62 -25.09
N ALA A 305 -18.78 -12.33 -24.88
CA ALA A 305 -17.85 -12.09 -25.97
C ALA A 305 -16.48 -12.71 -25.68
N SER A 306 -15.89 -13.41 -26.65
CA SER A 306 -14.60 -14.09 -26.50
C SER A 306 -13.73 -13.89 -27.74
N LEU A 307 -12.44 -13.54 -27.57
CA LEU A 307 -11.49 -13.32 -28.68
C LEU A 307 -10.76 -14.62 -29.02
N TYR A 308 -10.71 -14.96 -30.30
CA TYR A 308 -9.97 -16.11 -30.83
C TYR A 308 -8.83 -15.67 -31.74
N LEU A 309 -7.65 -16.24 -31.51
CA LEU A 309 -6.42 -16.02 -32.27
C LEU A 309 -5.84 -17.35 -32.77
N PHE A 310 -5.54 -17.46 -34.07
CA PHE A 310 -4.97 -18.68 -34.66
C PHE A 310 -3.45 -18.65 -34.57
N GLU A 311 -2.82 -19.77 -34.21
CA GLU A 311 -1.37 -19.90 -34.04
C GLU A 311 -0.61 -19.76 -35.38
N ASN A 312 0.41 -18.90 -35.39
CA ASN A 312 1.35 -18.75 -36.52
C ASN A 312 2.77 -19.19 -36.11
N GLY A 313 2.89 -20.43 -35.63
CA GLY A 313 4.13 -21.05 -35.19
C GLY A 313 4.34 -21.06 -33.67
N PRO A 314 5.35 -21.79 -33.18
CA PRO A 314 5.49 -22.08 -31.76
C PRO A 314 5.84 -20.82 -30.94
N ALA A 315 5.41 -20.81 -29.67
CA ALA A 315 5.88 -19.86 -28.68
C ALA A 315 7.41 -19.96 -28.48
N TYR A 316 8.08 -18.83 -28.33
CA TYR A 316 9.53 -18.74 -28.06
C TYR A 316 9.76 -17.99 -26.76
N GLY A 317 10.60 -18.50 -25.85
CA GLY A 317 10.95 -17.79 -24.62
C GLY A 317 11.17 -18.72 -23.43
N ASP A 318 11.19 -18.12 -22.24
CA ASP A 318 11.44 -18.79 -20.96
C ASP A 318 10.23 -19.62 -20.49
N ASN A 319 9.01 -19.25 -20.90
CA ASN A 319 7.79 -19.99 -20.60
C ASN A 319 6.93 -20.23 -21.88
N PRO A 320 7.28 -21.23 -22.69
CA PRO A 320 6.60 -21.51 -23.96
C PRO A 320 5.29 -22.30 -23.81
N LEU A 321 4.78 -22.50 -22.59
CA LEU A 321 3.57 -23.29 -22.33
C LEU A 321 2.40 -22.38 -21.93
N SER A 322 1.27 -22.54 -22.64
CA SER A 322 -0.02 -21.95 -22.28
C SER A 322 -0.57 -22.54 -20.97
N PRO A 323 -1.36 -21.78 -20.19
CA PRO A 323 -1.86 -20.42 -20.46
C PRO A 323 -0.88 -19.28 -20.16
N TRP A 324 -1.13 -18.10 -20.76
CA TRP A 324 -0.39 -16.87 -20.47
C TRP A 324 -1.31 -15.73 -20.06
N ASP A 325 -0.83 -14.88 -19.16
CA ASP A 325 -1.52 -13.65 -18.78
C ASP A 325 -1.30 -12.55 -19.83
N VAL A 326 -2.40 -12.03 -20.36
CA VAL A 326 -2.42 -10.95 -21.35
C VAL A 326 -3.23 -9.80 -20.82
N PHE A 327 -2.63 -8.61 -20.77
CA PHE A 327 -3.35 -7.37 -20.54
C PHE A 327 -4.08 -6.97 -21.82
N VAL A 328 -5.40 -7.02 -21.78
CA VAL A 328 -6.32 -6.65 -22.86
C VAL A 328 -6.91 -5.31 -22.55
N TYR A 329 -6.79 -4.34 -23.45
CA TYR A 329 -7.25 -2.97 -23.21
C TYR A 329 -7.88 -2.34 -24.45
N THR A 330 -8.68 -1.30 -24.28
CA THR A 330 -9.07 -0.42 -25.40
C THR A 330 -8.07 0.74 -25.54
N PRO A 331 -7.62 1.08 -26.77
CA PRO A 331 -6.71 2.19 -27.01
C PRO A 331 -7.27 3.57 -26.57
N LEU A 332 -6.40 4.45 -26.05
CA LEU A 332 -6.75 5.83 -25.63
C LEU A 332 -7.18 6.74 -26.78
N SER A 333 -6.83 6.37 -28.01
CA SER A 333 -7.27 7.08 -29.21
C SER A 333 -7.32 6.13 -30.39
N ALA A 334 -8.15 6.47 -31.38
CA ALA A 334 -8.17 5.82 -32.68
C ALA A 334 -6.77 5.65 -33.29
N TRP A 335 -6.56 4.52 -33.93
CA TRP A 335 -5.34 4.18 -34.65
C TRP A 335 -5.63 3.81 -36.10
N ASP A 336 -4.65 4.06 -36.96
CA ASP A 336 -4.67 3.69 -38.37
C ASP A 336 -3.62 2.61 -38.61
N GLU A 337 -4.10 1.44 -38.98
CA GLU A 337 -3.33 0.23 -39.25
C GLU A 337 -2.10 0.49 -40.12
N LEU A 338 -2.24 1.23 -41.23
CA LEU A 338 -1.18 1.45 -42.21
C LEU A 338 -0.11 2.45 -41.73
N THR A 339 -0.33 3.10 -40.59
CA THR A 339 0.58 4.12 -40.05
C THR A 339 1.01 3.86 -38.61
N LEU A 340 0.44 2.84 -37.95
CA LEU A 340 0.74 2.51 -36.56
C LEU A 340 2.17 1.96 -36.44
N THR A 341 2.93 2.52 -35.52
CA THR A 341 4.30 2.16 -35.17
C THR A 341 4.44 2.24 -33.65
N TRP A 342 5.56 1.79 -33.09
CA TRP A 342 5.80 1.95 -31.64
C TRP A 342 5.79 3.41 -31.19
N LEU A 343 6.24 4.34 -32.05
CA LEU A 343 6.39 5.76 -31.70
C LEU A 343 5.07 6.52 -31.59
N ASN A 344 4.01 6.04 -32.23
CA ASN A 344 2.71 6.72 -32.30
C ASN A 344 1.56 5.83 -31.82
N GLN A 345 1.87 4.70 -31.17
CA GLN A 345 0.84 3.82 -30.65
C GLN A 345 0.04 4.52 -29.54
N PRO A 346 -1.28 4.38 -29.54
CA PRO A 346 -2.11 4.85 -28.43
C PRO A 346 -1.79 4.03 -27.17
N GLY A 347 -1.70 4.72 -26.03
CA GLY A 347 -1.60 4.06 -24.74
C GLY A 347 -2.89 3.33 -24.36
N PRO A 348 -2.88 2.51 -23.30
CA PRO A 348 -4.09 1.89 -22.78
C PRO A 348 -5.02 2.92 -22.14
N PHE A 349 -6.33 2.76 -22.32
CA PHE A 349 -7.37 3.56 -21.65
C PHE A 349 -8.08 2.77 -20.54
N LEU A 350 -8.73 1.67 -20.90
CA LEU A 350 -9.37 0.73 -19.97
C LEU A 350 -8.90 -0.69 -20.32
N GLY A 351 -8.48 -1.48 -19.34
CA GLY A 351 -7.98 -2.82 -19.60
C GLY A 351 -8.06 -3.77 -18.40
N LEU A 352 -7.95 -5.06 -18.68
CA LEU A 352 -8.02 -6.16 -17.72
C LEU A 352 -6.94 -7.19 -18.08
N VAL A 353 -6.35 -7.83 -17.09
CA VAL A 353 -5.53 -9.02 -17.33
C VAL A 353 -6.47 -10.21 -17.52
N LYS A 354 -6.28 -10.93 -18.63
CA LYS A 354 -7.05 -12.11 -18.99
C LYS A 354 -6.11 -13.25 -19.35
N GLU A 355 -6.58 -14.46 -19.12
CA GLU A 355 -5.88 -15.67 -19.51
C GLU A 355 -6.02 -15.90 -21.02
N LEU A 356 -4.91 -16.10 -21.71
CA LEU A 356 -4.85 -16.59 -23.09
C LEU A 356 -4.57 -18.09 -23.06
N SER A 357 -5.62 -18.88 -23.28
CA SER A 357 -5.58 -20.33 -23.13
C SER A 357 -5.64 -21.02 -24.49
N ASN A 358 -4.83 -22.07 -24.68
CA ASN A 358 -4.95 -22.96 -25.82
C ASN A 358 -6.20 -23.83 -25.70
N THR A 359 -6.97 -23.97 -26.78
CA THR A 359 -8.24 -24.71 -26.79
C THR A 359 -8.14 -26.19 -27.19
N ASN A 360 -6.93 -26.78 -27.20
CA ASN A 360 -6.59 -28.10 -27.78
C ASN A 360 -6.72 -28.17 -29.32
N SER A 361 -6.73 -27.01 -29.97
CA SER A 361 -6.66 -26.79 -31.41
C SER A 361 -5.61 -25.70 -31.67
N ASP A 362 -5.23 -25.42 -32.92
CA ASP A 362 -4.32 -24.30 -33.25
C ASP A 362 -4.91 -22.89 -32.88
N TRP A 363 -6.01 -22.84 -32.11
CA TRP A 363 -6.66 -21.64 -31.61
C TRP A 363 -6.36 -21.39 -30.13
N TYR A 364 -6.03 -20.12 -29.85
CA TYR A 364 -5.99 -19.54 -28.53
C TYR A 364 -7.21 -18.67 -28.29
N VAL A 365 -7.71 -18.65 -27.06
CA VAL A 365 -8.91 -17.90 -26.68
C VAL A 365 -8.63 -17.01 -25.48
N ILE A 366 -9.19 -15.80 -25.52
CA ILE A 366 -9.40 -14.95 -24.35
C ILE A 366 -10.91 -14.89 -24.10
N ASN A 367 -11.35 -15.46 -22.99
CA ASN A 367 -12.77 -15.49 -22.63
C ASN A 367 -13.20 -14.22 -21.88
N ASP A 368 -14.50 -13.94 -21.89
CA ASP A 368 -15.13 -12.88 -21.09
C ASP A 368 -14.58 -11.47 -21.40
N LEU A 369 -14.72 -11.08 -22.65
CA LEU A 369 -14.55 -9.71 -23.18
C LEU A 369 -15.90 -9.02 -23.39
N THR A 370 -16.97 -9.55 -22.80
CA THR A 370 -18.36 -9.05 -22.87
C THR A 370 -18.42 -7.57 -22.56
N PHE A 371 -17.69 -7.15 -21.52
CA PHE A 371 -17.53 -5.75 -21.11
C PHE A 371 -17.10 -4.82 -22.27
N PHE A 372 -16.08 -5.19 -23.05
CA PHE A 372 -15.61 -4.35 -24.16
C PHE A 372 -16.63 -4.31 -25.30
N ALA A 373 -17.22 -5.46 -25.62
CA ALA A 373 -18.19 -5.57 -26.71
C ALA A 373 -19.49 -4.79 -26.42
N GLU A 374 -20.00 -4.83 -25.18
CA GLU A 374 -21.18 -4.07 -24.75
C GLU A 374 -20.96 -2.56 -24.82
N LEU A 375 -19.80 -2.08 -24.36
CA LEU A 375 -19.49 -0.65 -24.35
C LEU A 375 -19.40 -0.05 -25.76
N TRP A 376 -18.81 -0.78 -26.70
CA TRP A 376 -18.81 -0.39 -28.11
C TRP A 376 -20.20 -0.49 -28.73
N HIS A 377 -20.93 -1.55 -28.40
CA HIS A 377 -22.27 -1.77 -28.92
C HIS A 377 -23.24 -0.66 -28.52
N GLN A 378 -23.22 -0.25 -27.25
CA GLN A 378 -24.08 0.82 -26.70
C GLN A 378 -23.61 2.24 -27.08
N GLY A 379 -22.46 2.37 -27.76
CA GLY A 379 -21.89 3.65 -28.15
C GLY A 379 -21.42 4.51 -26.97
N ILE A 380 -21.19 3.89 -25.80
CA ILE A 380 -20.68 4.56 -24.59
C ILE A 380 -19.22 4.98 -24.80
N TYR A 381 -18.43 4.12 -25.45
CA TYR A 381 -17.09 4.46 -25.92
C TYR A 381 -16.98 4.31 -27.43
N GLN A 382 -16.10 5.11 -28.03
CA GLN A 382 -15.72 4.92 -29.42
C GLN A 382 -15.03 3.56 -29.57
N ASN A 383 -15.44 2.77 -30.55
CA ASN A 383 -14.80 1.49 -30.84
C ASN A 383 -13.47 1.72 -31.57
N ASP A 384 -12.41 1.88 -30.78
CA ASP A 384 -11.04 1.94 -31.27
C ASP A 384 -10.34 0.56 -31.16
N GLY A 385 -11.09 -0.52 -30.93
CA GLY A 385 -10.59 -1.89 -30.89
C GLY A 385 -9.89 -2.27 -29.57
N LEU A 386 -9.08 -3.32 -29.63
CA LEU A 386 -8.28 -3.89 -28.54
C LEU A 386 -6.78 -3.71 -28.79
N GLY A 387 -6.04 -3.39 -27.73
CA GLY A 387 -4.60 -3.62 -27.60
C GLY A 387 -4.33 -4.80 -26.66
N LEU A 388 -3.30 -5.59 -26.98
CA LEU A 388 -2.88 -6.76 -26.20
C LEU A 388 -1.40 -6.61 -25.81
N SER A 389 -1.08 -6.86 -24.53
CA SER A 389 0.29 -6.93 -24.01
C SER A 389 0.49 -8.16 -23.13
N LEU A 390 1.49 -8.98 -23.44
CA LEU A 390 1.85 -10.15 -22.63
C LEU A 390 2.47 -9.71 -21.29
N GLN A 391 2.09 -10.36 -20.20
CA GLN A 391 2.62 -10.06 -18.85
C GLN A 391 3.86 -10.89 -18.49
N ASP A 392 4.14 -11.94 -19.25
CA ASP A 392 5.26 -12.84 -19.01
C ASP A 392 6.57 -12.31 -19.62
N GLU A 393 7.68 -12.43 -18.88
CA GLU A 393 8.99 -11.94 -19.28
C GLU A 393 9.64 -12.87 -20.32
N ASN A 394 10.29 -12.30 -21.33
CA ASN A 394 11.03 -13.02 -22.39
C ASN A 394 10.24 -14.00 -23.28
N THR A 395 8.91 -14.07 -23.18
CA THR A 395 8.06 -14.88 -24.06
C THR A 395 7.57 -14.10 -25.30
N ARG A 396 7.46 -14.80 -26.43
CA ARG A 396 6.96 -14.30 -27.72
C ARG A 396 5.99 -15.30 -28.34
N LEU A 397 4.78 -14.83 -28.61
CA LEU A 397 3.69 -15.54 -29.26
C LEU A 397 3.47 -14.98 -30.67
N MET A 398 3.02 -15.82 -31.60
CA MET A 398 2.76 -15.44 -32.98
C MET A 398 1.39 -15.94 -33.40
N PHE A 399 0.58 -15.05 -33.94
CA PHE A 399 -0.78 -15.34 -34.41
C PHE A 399 -0.95 -14.95 -35.87
N GLU A 400 -1.92 -15.54 -36.55
CA GLU A 400 -2.33 -15.10 -37.90
C GLU A 400 -2.95 -13.71 -37.84
N SER A 401 -2.72 -12.91 -38.89
CA SER A 401 -3.33 -11.59 -39.07
C SER A 401 -4.45 -11.64 -40.12
N SER A 402 -5.10 -10.51 -40.38
CA SER A 402 -6.15 -10.36 -41.39
C SER A 402 -5.61 -10.42 -42.84
N GLU A 403 -4.30 -10.30 -43.04
CA GLU A 403 -3.60 -10.49 -44.32
C GLU A 403 -3.37 -11.97 -44.66
N SER A 404 -3.55 -12.88 -43.69
CA SER A 404 -3.30 -14.29 -43.87
C SER A 404 -4.31 -14.98 -44.78
N THR A 405 -3.91 -16.07 -45.44
CA THR A 405 -4.81 -16.91 -46.23
C THR A 405 -4.72 -18.35 -45.75
N PRO A 406 -5.85 -19.08 -45.58
CA PRO A 406 -7.24 -18.71 -45.88
C PRO A 406 -7.93 -17.86 -44.79
N SER A 407 -8.92 -17.03 -45.16
CA SER A 407 -9.55 -16.04 -44.25
C SER A 407 -10.32 -16.58 -43.04
N TYR A 408 -10.51 -17.89 -42.89
CA TYR A 408 -11.17 -18.45 -41.70
C TYR A 408 -10.23 -18.54 -40.48
N ILE A 409 -8.92 -18.33 -40.66
CA ILE A 409 -7.92 -18.30 -39.57
C ILE A 409 -7.65 -16.89 -39.04
N HIS A 410 -8.35 -15.89 -39.55
CA HIS A 410 -8.22 -14.50 -39.10
C HIS A 410 -8.67 -14.35 -37.63
N PRO A 411 -8.11 -13.39 -36.89
CA PRO A 411 -8.62 -13.02 -35.57
C PRO A 411 -10.11 -12.71 -35.61
N TYR A 412 -10.87 -13.25 -34.66
CA TYR A 412 -12.30 -12.95 -34.55
C TYR A 412 -12.78 -12.87 -33.11
N LEU A 413 -13.75 -11.99 -32.88
CA LEU A 413 -14.54 -11.92 -31.67
C LEU A 413 -15.79 -12.78 -31.85
N GLN A 414 -15.98 -13.79 -31.00
CA GLN A 414 -17.21 -14.56 -30.91
C GLN A 414 -18.13 -13.88 -29.90
N VAL A 415 -19.34 -13.51 -30.30
CA VAL A 415 -20.31 -12.78 -29.47
C VAL A 415 -21.60 -13.59 -29.39
N GLU A 416 -22.13 -13.80 -28.19
CA GLU A 416 -23.47 -14.34 -27.97
C GLU A 416 -24.44 -13.17 -27.73
N CYS A 417 -25.50 -13.06 -28.54
CA CYS A 417 -26.47 -11.96 -28.42
C CYS A 417 -27.93 -12.41 -28.59
N GLY A 418 -28.85 -11.62 -27.99
CA GLY A 418 -30.28 -11.88 -27.98
C GLY A 418 -31.11 -10.70 -27.49
N LEU A 419 -32.44 -10.85 -27.56
CA LEU A 419 -33.38 -9.87 -27.00
C LEU A 419 -33.30 -9.85 -25.46
N GLU A 420 -33.44 -8.68 -24.86
CA GLU A 420 -33.59 -8.55 -23.41
C GLU A 420 -34.87 -9.26 -22.93
N PRO A 421 -34.85 -9.98 -21.79
CA PRO A 421 -36.08 -10.50 -21.17
C PRO A 421 -37.02 -9.35 -20.78
N PRO A 422 -38.34 -9.43 -21.06
CA PRO A 422 -39.25 -8.35 -20.72
C PRO A 422 -39.30 -8.12 -19.21
N THR A 423 -38.99 -6.90 -18.78
CA THR A 423 -39.12 -6.45 -17.39
C THR A 423 -40.58 -6.54 -16.97
N ALA A 424 -40.89 -7.36 -15.95
CA ALA A 424 -42.26 -7.59 -15.51
C ALA A 424 -42.90 -6.29 -14.95
N THR A 425 -43.91 -5.77 -15.64
CA THR A 425 -44.77 -4.68 -15.15
C THR A 425 -45.91 -5.27 -14.30
N PRO A 426 -46.07 -4.91 -13.02
CA PRO A 426 -47.13 -5.47 -12.19
C PRO A 426 -48.51 -4.90 -12.56
N THR A 427 -49.48 -5.78 -12.82
CA THR A 427 -50.91 -5.45 -13.04
C THR A 427 -51.67 -5.58 -11.72
N PRO A 428 -52.57 -4.65 -11.34
CA PRO A 428 -53.28 -4.70 -10.07
C PRO A 428 -54.41 -5.73 -10.09
N THR A 429 -54.37 -6.71 -9.18
CA THR A 429 -55.50 -7.62 -8.87
C THR A 429 -55.78 -7.58 -7.37
N ALA A 430 -57.05 -7.50 -6.98
CA ALA A 430 -57.50 -7.35 -5.61
C ALA A 430 -57.20 -8.60 -4.73
N THR A 431 -56.60 -8.36 -3.56
CA THR A 431 -56.16 -9.36 -2.58
C THR A 431 -57.24 -9.62 -1.52
N PRO A 432 -57.59 -10.90 -1.21
CA PRO A 432 -58.00 -11.29 0.13
C PRO A 432 -56.76 -11.54 1.01
N THR A 433 -56.76 -10.93 2.19
CA THR A 433 -55.68 -10.83 3.17
C THR A 433 -55.03 -12.16 3.56
N PRO A 434 -53.69 -12.28 3.44
CA PRO A 434 -52.86 -13.12 4.29
C PRO A 434 -52.01 -12.28 5.25
N THR A 435 -51.80 -12.87 6.43
CA THR A 435 -50.98 -12.39 7.55
C THR A 435 -49.54 -12.08 7.13
N ALA A 436 -49.00 -10.98 7.64
CA ALA A 436 -47.68 -10.45 7.31
C ALA A 436 -46.53 -11.42 7.65
N THR A 437 -45.78 -11.82 6.63
CA THR A 437 -44.36 -12.16 6.74
C THR A 437 -43.57 -10.84 6.64
N PRO A 438 -42.56 -10.58 7.49
CA PRO A 438 -41.75 -9.37 7.35
C PRO A 438 -41.05 -9.41 5.99
N THR A 439 -41.34 -8.42 5.15
CA THR A 439 -40.54 -8.15 3.95
C THR A 439 -39.25 -7.50 4.42
N GLU A 440 -38.11 -8.14 4.15
CA GLU A 440 -36.79 -7.54 4.35
C GLU A 440 -36.74 -6.22 3.56
N ALA A 441 -36.29 -5.14 4.20
CA ALA A 441 -36.17 -3.84 3.54
C ALA A 441 -35.19 -3.96 2.36
N PRO A 442 -35.41 -3.23 1.23
CA PRO A 442 -34.45 -3.22 0.14
C PRO A 442 -33.07 -2.79 0.65
N LYS A 443 -32.05 -3.55 0.30
CA LYS A 443 -30.64 -3.27 0.59
C LYS A 443 -30.23 -1.99 -0.17
N THR A 444 -29.64 -1.00 0.51
CA THR A 444 -29.28 0.30 -0.06
C THR A 444 -27.79 0.58 0.13
N ILE A 445 -27.03 0.65 -0.97
CA ILE A 445 -25.63 1.12 -1.01
C ILE A 445 -25.60 2.61 -1.36
N ASN A 446 -24.66 3.35 -0.79
CA ASN A 446 -24.38 4.77 -1.02
C ASN A 446 -22.89 5.05 -0.86
N TYR A 447 -22.28 5.62 -1.88
CA TYR A 447 -20.92 6.15 -1.87
C TYR A 447 -20.97 7.63 -1.51
N ILE A 448 -20.10 8.05 -0.61
CA ILE A 448 -20.12 9.40 -0.07
C ILE A 448 -18.73 9.97 -0.24
N ALA A 449 -18.58 10.98 -1.09
CA ALA A 449 -17.39 11.80 -1.17
C ALA A 449 -17.26 12.62 0.12
N SER A 450 -16.45 12.12 1.04
CA SER A 450 -16.39 12.65 2.40
C SER A 450 -15.52 13.90 2.49
N ASP A 451 -14.33 13.87 1.89
CA ASP A 451 -13.40 15.01 1.96
C ASP A 451 -12.23 14.93 0.96
N LEU A 452 -11.49 16.04 0.84
CA LEU A 452 -10.23 16.17 0.08
C LEU A 452 -9.13 16.77 0.95
N GLU A 453 -8.08 15.99 1.20
CA GLU A 453 -6.86 16.46 1.85
C GLU A 453 -5.81 16.80 0.78
N VAL A 454 -5.48 18.09 0.64
CA VAL A 454 -4.39 18.56 -0.23
C VAL A 454 -3.11 18.61 0.57
N THR A 455 -2.12 17.80 0.20
CA THR A 455 -0.89 17.65 0.99
C THR A 455 0.41 17.68 0.19
N GLN A 456 1.41 18.28 0.82
CA GLN A 456 2.80 18.36 0.40
C GLN A 456 3.73 17.75 1.46
N GLY A 457 3.18 17.08 2.47
CA GLY A 457 3.92 16.31 3.46
C GLY A 457 3.42 16.39 4.89
N VAL A 458 2.72 17.47 5.28
CA VAL A 458 2.25 17.70 6.67
C VAL A 458 0.91 18.44 6.75
N GLN A 459 0.29 18.69 5.60
CA GLN A 459 -1.03 19.32 5.54
C GLN A 459 -2.11 18.37 6.03
N ARG A 460 -3.25 18.96 6.37
CA ARG A 460 -4.42 18.29 6.92
C ARG A 460 -5.64 18.58 6.06
N ILE A 461 -6.64 17.74 6.20
CA ILE A 461 -8.00 17.88 5.65
C ILE A 461 -8.63 19.28 5.88
N THR A 462 -8.31 19.94 7.00
CA THR A 462 -8.81 21.29 7.32
C THR A 462 -8.12 22.43 6.55
N ASN A 463 -7.09 22.11 5.75
CA ASN A 463 -6.20 23.08 5.09
C ASN A 463 -5.58 24.11 6.05
N SER A 464 -5.35 23.72 7.31
CA SER A 464 -4.76 24.60 8.32
C SER A 464 -3.28 24.90 8.10
N VAL A 465 -2.60 24.07 7.29
CA VAL A 465 -1.17 24.18 7.01
C VAL A 465 -0.98 24.75 5.62
N ARG A 466 -0.09 25.74 5.50
CA ARG A 466 0.19 26.44 4.23
C ARG A 466 0.74 25.50 3.16
N LEU A 467 0.48 25.82 1.90
CA LEU A 467 1.00 25.11 0.73
C LEU A 467 2.01 25.99 -0.01
N VAL A 468 3.09 25.39 -0.51
CA VAL A 468 4.16 26.06 -1.25
C VAL A 468 3.93 25.92 -2.75
N GLU A 469 4.01 27.04 -3.47
CA GLU A 469 3.91 27.07 -4.93
C GLU A 469 4.99 26.21 -5.59
N GLY A 470 4.63 25.43 -6.63
CA GLY A 470 5.57 24.62 -7.40
C GLY A 470 6.12 23.38 -6.68
N LYS A 471 5.79 23.20 -5.39
CA LYS A 471 6.13 21.99 -4.64
C LYS A 471 5.23 20.82 -5.08
N ARG A 472 5.80 19.62 -5.13
CA ARG A 472 5.06 18.38 -5.42
C ARG A 472 3.89 18.23 -4.45
N THR A 473 2.69 18.07 -5.00
CA THR A 473 1.44 18.13 -4.24
C THR A 473 0.57 16.94 -4.60
N PHE A 474 0.04 16.28 -3.57
CA PHE A 474 -0.91 15.21 -3.69
C PHE A 474 -2.28 15.63 -3.15
N VAL A 475 -3.34 15.00 -3.64
CA VAL A 475 -4.68 15.12 -3.09
C VAL A 475 -5.14 13.74 -2.70
N ARG A 476 -5.48 13.57 -1.42
CA ARG A 476 -6.13 12.37 -0.93
C ARG A 476 -7.63 12.61 -0.91
N PHE A 477 -8.35 11.77 -1.63
CA PHE A 477 -9.80 11.83 -1.74
C PHE A 477 -10.42 10.66 -0.99
N TYR A 478 -11.21 11.02 0.02
CA TYR A 478 -11.86 10.07 0.91
C TYR A 478 -13.26 9.79 0.39
N VAL A 479 -13.54 8.50 0.19
CA VAL A 479 -14.87 8.04 -0.16
C VAL A 479 -15.30 7.02 0.87
N ASP A 480 -16.41 7.31 1.53
CA ASP A 480 -17.06 6.43 2.46
C ASP A 480 -18.11 5.59 1.74
N VAL A 481 -18.33 4.38 2.25
CA VAL A 481 -19.41 3.51 1.80
C VAL A 481 -20.40 3.33 2.93
N TYR A 482 -21.65 3.64 2.67
CA TYR A 482 -22.82 3.28 3.45
C TYR A 482 -23.56 2.15 2.72
N ASP A 483 -23.87 1.07 3.42
CA ASP A 483 -24.53 -0.11 2.89
C ASP A 483 -25.44 -0.62 4.01
N SER A 484 -26.75 -0.47 3.83
CA SER A 484 -27.74 -0.88 4.81
C SER A 484 -27.80 -2.41 5.00
N ALA A 485 -27.05 -3.17 4.20
CA ALA A 485 -26.97 -4.62 4.23
C ALA A 485 -25.52 -5.12 4.25
N TYR A 486 -24.60 -4.30 4.78
CA TYR A 486 -23.19 -4.62 4.91
C TYR A 486 -22.94 -6.05 5.40
N ALA A 487 -22.12 -6.79 4.67
CA ALA A 487 -21.58 -8.09 5.05
C ALA A 487 -20.05 -7.99 5.16
N ALA A 488 -19.48 -8.57 6.21
CA ALA A 488 -18.03 -8.61 6.40
C ALA A 488 -17.37 -9.28 5.19
N GLY A 489 -16.37 -8.61 4.58
CA GLY A 489 -15.67 -9.09 3.37
C GLY A 489 -16.09 -8.44 2.04
N ASN A 490 -17.16 -7.62 2.01
CA ASN A 490 -17.48 -6.85 0.82
C ASN A 490 -16.39 -5.81 0.52
N GLN A 491 -15.77 -5.92 -0.65
CA GLN A 491 -14.91 -4.88 -1.22
C GLN A 491 -15.74 -4.05 -2.20
N TYR A 492 -15.92 -2.77 -1.90
CA TYR A 492 -16.67 -1.88 -2.77
C TYR A 492 -15.71 -1.21 -3.73
N ARG A 493 -15.72 -1.67 -4.97
CA ARG A 493 -14.81 -1.19 -6.00
C ARG A 493 -15.46 -0.08 -6.81
N ILE A 494 -15.01 1.16 -6.64
CA ILE A 494 -15.49 2.33 -7.40
C ILE A 494 -14.34 3.08 -8.06
N ASP A 495 -14.63 3.89 -9.07
CA ASP A 495 -13.67 4.79 -9.70
C ASP A 495 -13.81 6.24 -9.19
N ALA A 496 -12.77 7.05 -9.42
CA ALA A 496 -12.78 8.46 -9.08
C ALA A 496 -11.94 9.31 -10.04
N ARG A 497 -12.23 10.62 -10.08
CA ARG A 497 -11.39 11.63 -10.76
C ARG A 497 -11.29 12.91 -9.95
N LEU A 498 -10.21 13.65 -10.17
CA LEU A 498 -10.03 15.00 -9.63
C LEU A 498 -10.16 16.04 -10.74
N LYS A 499 -10.99 17.05 -10.53
CA LYS A 499 -11.17 18.22 -11.41
C LYS A 499 -10.49 19.44 -10.80
N ILE A 500 -9.61 20.09 -11.55
CA ILE A 500 -8.87 21.27 -11.11
C ILE A 500 -9.36 22.49 -11.90
N TYR A 501 -9.83 23.52 -11.19
CA TYR A 501 -10.26 24.79 -11.75
C TYR A 501 -9.34 25.92 -11.28
N ARG A 502 -8.98 26.78 -12.23
CA ARG A 502 -8.15 27.98 -12.00
C ARG A 502 -8.89 29.24 -12.45
N ASP A 503 -8.71 30.35 -11.73
CA ASP A 503 -9.17 31.69 -12.12
C ASP A 503 -10.64 31.76 -12.60
N ASN A 504 -11.54 31.08 -11.89
CA ASN A 504 -12.97 30.96 -12.25
C ASN A 504 -13.24 30.33 -13.64
N SER A 505 -12.29 29.60 -14.22
CA SER A 505 -12.50 28.78 -15.41
C SER A 505 -13.67 27.82 -15.20
N THR A 506 -14.48 27.61 -16.24
CA THR A 506 -15.54 26.59 -16.26
C THR A 506 -15.07 25.25 -16.82
N VAL A 507 -13.85 25.20 -17.36
CA VAL A 507 -13.24 23.97 -17.91
C VAL A 507 -12.16 23.48 -16.94
N PRO A 508 -12.31 22.29 -16.35
CA PRO A 508 -11.31 21.74 -15.44
C PRO A 508 -10.20 20.99 -16.18
N THR A 509 -9.01 20.95 -15.55
CA THR A 509 -8.03 19.89 -15.82
C THR A 509 -8.44 18.62 -15.07
N ILE A 510 -8.44 17.47 -15.74
CA ILE A 510 -8.80 16.19 -15.13
C ILE A 510 -7.54 15.42 -14.77
N ILE A 511 -7.47 14.93 -13.53
CA ILE A 511 -6.41 14.06 -13.03
C ILE A 511 -7.04 12.74 -12.57
N LEU A 512 -6.38 11.62 -12.90
CA LEU A 512 -6.75 10.27 -12.47
C LEU A 512 -5.91 9.84 -11.27
N PRO A 513 -6.40 8.92 -10.42
CA PRO A 513 -5.69 8.50 -9.23
C PRO A 513 -4.39 7.77 -9.59
N SER A 514 -3.31 8.15 -8.91
CA SER A 514 -1.94 7.66 -9.08
C SER A 514 -1.67 6.36 -8.31
N ASN A 515 -2.44 6.06 -7.26
CA ASN A 515 -2.26 4.84 -6.46
C ASN A 515 -3.14 3.66 -6.95
N THR A 516 -3.79 3.79 -8.11
CA THR A 516 -4.57 2.70 -8.70
C THR A 516 -4.21 2.55 -10.16
N ASN A 517 -3.73 1.38 -10.55
CA ASN A 517 -3.40 1.09 -11.95
C ASN A 517 -4.65 0.97 -12.85
N THR A 518 -5.84 0.85 -12.25
CA THR A 518 -7.12 0.67 -12.96
C THR A 518 -8.05 1.88 -12.88
N GLY A 519 -7.72 2.91 -12.09
CA GLY A 519 -8.64 4.00 -11.74
C GLY A 519 -9.68 3.61 -10.67
N PHE A 520 -9.77 2.34 -10.30
CA PHE A 520 -10.67 1.82 -9.29
C PHE A 520 -9.93 1.49 -7.99
N LEU A 521 -10.59 1.79 -6.88
CA LEU A 521 -10.11 1.48 -5.53
C LEU A 521 -11.13 0.59 -4.80
N ASN A 522 -10.63 -0.40 -4.07
CA ASN A 522 -11.45 -1.19 -3.16
C ASN A 522 -11.62 -0.41 -1.86
N LEU A 523 -12.80 0.14 -1.63
CA LEU A 523 -13.14 0.85 -0.42
C LEU A 523 -13.60 -0.15 0.66
N PRO A 524 -13.01 -0.11 1.87
CA PRO A 524 -13.58 -0.78 3.02
C PRO A 524 -14.85 -0.06 3.50
N TYR A 525 -15.77 -0.79 4.13
CA TYR A 525 -16.99 -0.20 4.70
C TYR A 525 -16.70 0.69 5.91
N SER A 526 -17.37 1.85 5.96
CA SER A 526 -16.93 2.97 6.82
C SER A 526 -17.84 3.29 8.02
N TRP A 527 -19.13 2.96 8.00
CA TRP A 527 -20.10 3.64 8.89
C TRP A 527 -20.61 2.88 10.12
N GLN A 528 -20.25 1.62 10.34
CA GLN A 528 -20.75 0.85 11.52
C GLN A 528 -19.72 -0.08 12.18
N ASN A 529 -18.42 0.05 11.90
CA ASN A 529 -17.40 -0.81 12.52
C ASN A 529 -16.81 -0.16 13.79
N PRO A 530 -17.26 -0.51 15.02
CA PRO A 530 -16.64 -0.04 16.25
C PRO A 530 -15.23 -0.60 16.50
N TYR A 531 -14.73 -1.54 15.67
CA TYR A 531 -13.35 -2.05 15.73
C TYR A 531 -12.33 -1.17 15.02
N ILE A 532 -12.78 -0.27 14.16
CA ILE A 532 -11.91 0.68 13.47
C ILE A 532 -12.25 2.05 14.07
N ASP A 533 -11.43 2.54 15.01
CA ASP A 533 -11.39 3.98 15.29
C ASP A 533 -11.37 4.68 13.92
N ALA A 534 -12.34 5.54 13.62
CA ALA A 534 -12.44 6.23 12.33
C ALA A 534 -11.10 6.87 11.91
N ASP A 535 -10.28 7.20 12.90
CA ASP A 535 -8.90 7.68 12.75
C ASP A 535 -7.93 6.68 12.07
N ARG A 536 -8.10 5.35 12.19
CA ARG A 536 -7.23 4.33 11.56
C ARG A 536 -7.60 3.99 10.12
N TYR A 537 -8.87 4.13 9.73
CA TYR A 537 -9.33 3.87 8.37
C TYR A 537 -8.60 4.78 7.36
N TRP A 538 -8.41 6.04 7.73
CA TRP A 538 -7.68 7.06 6.95
C TRP A 538 -6.16 6.99 7.07
N MET A 539 -5.60 6.07 7.85
CA MET A 539 -4.14 5.88 8.01
C MET A 539 -3.54 4.90 7.00
N VAL A 540 -4.36 4.25 6.18
CA VAL A 540 -3.92 3.35 5.11
C VAL A 540 -4.03 4.09 3.78
N ALA A 541 -2.89 4.30 3.10
CA ALA A 541 -2.86 5.02 1.82
C ALA A 541 -3.76 4.35 0.76
N ASP A 542 -3.78 3.02 0.75
CA ASP A 542 -4.57 2.19 -0.18
C ASP A 542 -6.08 2.18 0.10
N ASN A 543 -6.54 2.88 1.16
CA ASN A 543 -7.97 3.07 1.43
C ASN A 543 -8.48 4.44 0.94
N THR A 544 -7.64 5.23 0.27
CA THR A 544 -7.98 6.56 -0.25
C THR A 544 -7.51 6.71 -1.69
N PHE A 545 -8.24 7.45 -2.53
CA PHE A 545 -7.70 7.79 -3.85
C PHE A 545 -6.63 8.85 -3.69
N ILE A 546 -5.47 8.66 -4.32
CA ILE A 546 -4.35 9.61 -4.27
C ILE A 546 -4.13 10.17 -5.67
N PHE A 547 -4.20 11.48 -5.83
CA PHE A 547 -3.95 12.17 -7.09
C PHE A 547 -2.68 13.01 -6.98
N GLU A 548 -1.76 12.93 -7.93
CA GLU A 548 -0.65 13.89 -8.04
C GLU A 548 -1.06 15.10 -8.89
N ILE A 549 -0.99 16.31 -8.31
CA ILE A 549 -1.18 17.54 -9.07
C ILE A 549 0.13 17.88 -9.80
N PRO A 550 0.14 18.04 -11.13
CA PRO A 550 1.31 18.53 -11.86
C PRO A 550 1.84 19.84 -11.27
N SER A 551 3.13 19.93 -10.97
CA SER A 551 3.73 21.08 -10.25
C SER A 551 3.55 22.43 -10.95
N HIS A 552 3.40 22.47 -12.28
CA HIS A 552 3.09 23.72 -13.00
C HIS A 552 1.67 24.23 -12.74
N LEU A 553 0.80 23.42 -12.12
CA LEU A 553 -0.54 23.80 -11.69
C LEU A 553 -0.59 24.26 -10.23
N THR A 554 0.41 23.98 -9.40
CA THR A 554 0.42 24.29 -7.96
C THR A 554 0.82 25.74 -7.70
N ASN A 555 0.08 26.71 -8.24
CA ASN A 555 0.28 28.14 -8.02
C ASN A 555 -1.06 28.87 -7.85
N GLY A 556 -1.04 29.98 -7.09
CA GLY A 556 -2.23 30.78 -6.82
C GLY A 556 -3.32 30.00 -6.09
N THR A 557 -4.58 30.37 -6.34
CA THR A 557 -5.76 29.70 -5.78
C THR A 557 -6.27 28.64 -6.74
N LEU A 558 -6.45 27.40 -6.26
CA LEU A 558 -7.10 26.33 -7.01
C LEU A 558 -8.40 25.90 -6.32
N ARG A 559 -9.44 25.67 -7.13
CA ARG A 559 -10.64 24.95 -6.70
C ARG A 559 -10.56 23.52 -7.23
N LEU A 560 -10.61 22.56 -6.33
CA LEU A 560 -10.48 21.13 -6.60
C LEU A 560 -11.82 20.46 -6.32
N VAL A 561 -12.26 19.57 -7.20
CA VAL A 561 -13.47 18.77 -7.02
C VAL A 561 -13.12 17.31 -7.23
N GLY A 562 -13.25 16.50 -6.19
CA GLY A 562 -13.14 15.04 -6.24
C GLY A 562 -14.51 14.47 -6.56
N GLU A 563 -14.58 13.57 -7.51
CA GLU A 563 -15.82 12.91 -7.94
C GLU A 563 -15.60 11.40 -7.89
N ALA A 564 -16.44 10.72 -7.14
CA ALA A 564 -16.49 9.28 -6.99
C ALA A 564 -17.61 8.68 -7.85
N ASN A 565 -17.50 7.40 -8.18
CA ASN A 565 -18.50 6.63 -8.92
C ASN A 565 -18.90 7.30 -10.24
N LEU A 566 -17.91 7.42 -11.13
CA LEU A 566 -18.00 8.20 -12.36
C LEU A 566 -19.10 7.63 -13.25
N ASP A 567 -19.89 8.52 -13.86
CA ASP A 567 -20.99 8.19 -14.77
C ASP A 567 -22.04 7.23 -14.17
N TRP A 568 -22.08 7.17 -12.84
CA TRP A 568 -23.00 6.33 -12.08
C TRP A 568 -22.86 4.83 -12.35
N LYS A 569 -21.62 4.38 -12.63
CA LYS A 569 -21.30 3.00 -13.04
C LYS A 569 -21.67 1.95 -11.99
N VAL A 570 -21.48 2.25 -10.72
CA VAL A 570 -21.82 1.33 -9.61
C VAL A 570 -23.17 1.74 -9.03
N PRO A 571 -24.21 0.90 -9.09
CA PRO A 571 -25.54 1.27 -8.60
C PRO A 571 -25.53 1.67 -7.13
N GLU A 572 -26.08 2.85 -6.84
CA GLU A 572 -26.30 3.33 -5.48
C GLU A 572 -27.63 4.05 -5.33
N THR A 573 -27.97 4.39 -4.10
CA THR A 573 -29.27 4.93 -3.73
C THR A 573 -29.33 6.46 -3.71
N TYR A 574 -28.20 7.13 -3.60
CA TYR A 574 -28.12 8.58 -3.64
C TYR A 574 -26.80 9.01 -4.31
N TRP A 575 -26.86 9.92 -5.27
CA TRP A 575 -25.72 10.23 -6.15
C TRP A 575 -25.26 11.68 -6.03
N PHE A 576 -25.93 12.48 -5.19
CA PHE A 576 -25.69 13.91 -5.03
C PHE A 576 -24.57 14.22 -4.03
N ASP A 577 -24.05 13.20 -3.36
CA ASP A 577 -22.95 13.23 -2.40
C ASP A 577 -21.71 12.50 -2.95
N ASN A 578 -21.66 12.24 -4.26
CA ASN A 578 -20.50 11.65 -4.94
C ASN A 578 -19.39 12.64 -5.26
N ASP A 579 -19.62 13.92 -5.01
CA ASP A 579 -18.60 14.93 -5.19
C ASP A 579 -18.42 15.80 -3.95
N VAL A 580 -17.17 16.17 -3.71
CA VAL A 580 -16.78 17.12 -2.68
C VAL A 580 -15.77 18.08 -3.27
N GLU A 581 -15.79 19.33 -2.80
CA GLU A 581 -14.89 20.36 -3.29
C GLU A 581 -14.10 21.03 -2.17
N VAL A 582 -12.91 21.47 -2.53
CA VAL A 582 -12.02 22.22 -1.65
C VAL A 582 -11.32 23.33 -2.43
N THR A 583 -11.10 24.46 -1.79
CA THR A 583 -10.32 25.57 -2.36
C THR A 583 -9.05 25.76 -1.54
N VAL A 584 -7.91 25.81 -2.22
CA VAL A 584 -6.59 25.93 -1.58
C VAL A 584 -5.75 27.01 -2.24
N ASP A 585 -4.88 27.63 -1.44
CA ASP A 585 -3.96 28.69 -1.87
C ASP A 585 -2.51 28.21 -1.80
N PHE A 586 -1.77 28.37 -2.89
CA PHE A 586 -0.34 28.11 -2.97
C PHE A 586 0.45 29.41 -2.79
N GLU A 587 1.40 29.39 -1.86
CA GLU A 587 2.23 30.54 -1.53
C GLU A 587 3.58 30.50 -2.27
N PRO A 588 3.98 31.58 -2.95
CA PRO A 588 5.31 31.68 -3.54
C PRO A 588 6.38 31.72 -2.46
N ILE A 589 7.32 30.77 -2.52
CA ILE A 589 8.52 30.71 -1.69
C ILE A 589 9.75 30.68 -2.62
N PRO A 590 10.85 31.37 -2.31
CA PRO A 590 12.09 31.27 -3.08
C PRO A 590 12.57 29.83 -3.25
N SER A 591 13.10 29.50 -4.44
CA SER A 591 13.79 28.22 -4.66
C SER A 591 15.16 28.24 -3.98
N PHE A 592 15.55 27.10 -3.41
CA PHE A 592 16.83 26.96 -2.71
C PHE A 592 17.81 26.09 -3.48
N GLY A 593 19.07 26.54 -3.46
CA GLY A 593 20.20 25.82 -4.01
C GLY A 593 21.03 25.16 -2.93
N MET A 594 21.66 24.04 -3.27
CA MET A 594 22.61 23.38 -2.39
C MET A 594 23.98 23.22 -3.02
N ARG A 595 25.02 23.48 -2.23
CA ARG A 595 26.39 23.04 -2.50
C ARG A 595 26.76 21.93 -1.54
N VAL A 596 26.88 20.72 -2.07
CA VAL A 596 27.16 19.52 -1.28
C VAL A 596 28.62 19.13 -1.45
N TYR A 597 29.41 19.23 -0.38
CA TYR A 597 30.78 18.77 -0.33
C TYR A 597 30.79 17.30 0.11
N ARG A 598 31.11 16.41 -0.82
CA ARG A 598 31.32 14.99 -0.59
C ARG A 598 32.70 14.81 0.01
N LEU A 599 32.76 14.43 1.28
CA LEU A 599 34.03 14.25 1.94
C LEU A 599 34.69 12.95 1.49
N LYS A 600 35.93 13.07 1.07
CA LYS A 600 36.87 11.98 0.91
C LYS A 600 37.85 12.01 2.07
N TRP A 601 37.81 11.00 2.93
CA TRP A 601 38.69 10.89 4.10
C TRP A 601 39.37 9.52 4.16
N GLN A 602 40.45 9.43 4.93
CA GLN A 602 41.24 8.22 5.07
C GLN A 602 41.32 7.85 6.56
N ASP A 603 40.98 6.61 6.91
CA ASP A 603 41.14 6.13 8.27
C ASP A 603 42.61 5.84 8.63
N THR A 604 42.86 5.52 9.89
CA THR A 604 44.19 5.19 10.40
C THR A 604 44.78 3.92 9.77
N ASP A 605 43.93 3.05 9.23
CA ASP A 605 44.31 1.79 8.56
C ASP A 605 44.57 1.97 7.05
N ASN A 606 44.55 3.23 6.56
CA ASN A 606 44.76 3.64 5.17
C ASN A 606 43.60 3.35 4.22
N LYS A 607 42.42 2.98 4.71
CA LYS A 607 41.23 2.81 3.87
C LYS A 607 40.57 4.16 3.61
N TYR A 608 40.12 4.35 2.38
CA TYR A 608 39.45 5.57 1.93
C TYR A 608 37.93 5.41 1.98
N TYR A 609 37.28 6.49 2.36
CA TYR A 609 35.83 6.65 2.39
C TYR A 609 35.45 7.85 1.55
N THR A 610 34.38 7.72 0.77
CA THR A 610 33.84 8.82 -0.02
C THR A 610 32.36 8.58 -0.21
N THR A 611 31.56 9.61 0.01
CA THR A 611 30.12 9.52 -0.23
C THR A 611 29.83 9.35 -1.71
N THR A 612 28.79 8.58 -2.03
CA THR A 612 28.34 8.33 -3.40
C THR A 612 27.30 9.35 -3.85
N TYR A 613 26.95 9.35 -5.14
CA TYR A 613 25.82 10.14 -5.63
C TYR A 613 24.48 9.63 -5.07
N ASP A 614 24.36 8.33 -4.81
CA ASP A 614 23.15 7.74 -4.21
C ASP A 614 22.91 8.28 -2.80
N ASN A 615 23.96 8.50 -2.01
CA ASN A 615 23.82 9.13 -0.68
C ASN A 615 23.25 10.55 -0.78
N ILE A 616 23.64 11.30 -1.82
CA ILE A 616 23.11 12.65 -2.06
C ILE A 616 21.65 12.56 -2.49
N ASN A 617 21.33 11.67 -3.42
CA ASN A 617 19.98 11.52 -3.96
C ASN A 617 18.99 11.10 -2.86
N ASP A 618 19.37 10.14 -2.00
CA ASP A 618 18.53 9.71 -0.87
C ASP A 618 18.29 10.86 0.14
N SER A 619 19.34 11.60 0.48
CA SER A 619 19.25 12.76 1.40
C SER A 619 18.38 13.89 0.83
N LEU A 620 18.55 14.22 -0.45
CA LEU A 620 17.76 15.24 -1.13
C LEU A 620 16.33 14.80 -1.36
N HIS A 621 16.08 13.53 -1.66
CA HIS A 621 14.74 12.99 -1.82
C HIS A 621 13.93 13.18 -0.54
N PHE A 622 14.47 12.76 0.62
CA PHE A 622 13.81 12.98 1.90
C PHE A 622 13.61 14.47 2.21
N ALA A 623 14.65 15.29 2.02
CA ALA A 623 14.60 16.74 2.28
C ALA A 623 13.55 17.46 1.42
N ARG A 624 13.45 17.12 0.13
CA ARG A 624 12.45 17.69 -0.80
C ARG A 624 11.03 17.32 -0.42
N GLN A 625 10.80 16.17 0.20
CA GLN A 625 9.47 15.79 0.67
C GLN A 625 9.11 16.55 1.97
N ALA A 626 10.07 16.65 2.91
CA ALA A 626 9.83 17.20 4.23
C ALA A 626 9.82 18.75 4.30
N LEU A 627 10.74 19.44 3.59
CA LEU A 627 10.93 20.88 3.74
C LEU A 627 9.89 21.70 2.96
N PRO A 628 9.44 22.87 3.46
CA PRO A 628 8.52 23.77 2.75
C PRO A 628 9.23 24.59 1.67
N VAL A 629 9.84 23.90 0.71
CA VAL A 629 10.53 24.50 -0.45
C VAL A 629 10.04 23.85 -1.74
N PRO A 630 9.95 24.61 -2.85
CA PRO A 630 9.46 24.11 -4.13
C PRO A 630 10.37 23.00 -4.70
N ASP A 631 11.67 23.27 -4.67
CA ASP A 631 12.71 22.34 -5.09
C ASP A 631 14.02 22.65 -4.35
N LEU A 632 14.88 21.64 -4.28
CA LEU A 632 16.25 21.69 -3.76
C LEU A 632 17.16 21.08 -4.82
N TRP A 633 17.70 21.91 -5.70
CA TRP A 633 18.73 21.45 -6.63
C TRP A 633 20.09 21.48 -5.93
N ALA A 634 20.97 20.54 -6.28
CA ALA A 634 22.27 20.41 -5.63
C ALA A 634 23.41 20.32 -6.65
N GLN A 635 24.49 21.02 -6.37
CA GLN A 635 25.77 20.85 -7.02
C GLN A 635 26.73 20.17 -6.05
N SER A 636 27.37 19.08 -6.46
CA SER A 636 28.29 18.33 -5.61
C SER A 636 29.75 18.59 -5.93
N TYR A 637 30.58 18.72 -4.90
CA TYR A 637 32.03 18.83 -4.98
C TYR A 637 32.68 17.72 -4.17
N VAL A 638 33.92 17.35 -4.46
CA VAL A 638 34.69 16.40 -3.64
C VAL A 638 35.71 17.17 -2.81
N TYR A 639 35.67 16.99 -1.49
CA TYR A 639 36.62 17.58 -0.56
C TYR A 639 37.53 16.49 0.04
N SER A 640 38.83 16.56 -0.22
CA SER A 640 39.81 15.58 0.29
C SER A 640 40.31 15.96 1.69
N TYR A 641 39.44 15.80 2.70
CA TYR A 641 39.68 16.17 4.11
C TYR A 641 41.04 15.72 4.66
N TYR A 642 41.48 14.51 4.30
CA TYR A 642 42.73 13.94 4.81
C TYR A 642 44.01 14.68 4.35
N GLN A 643 43.93 15.50 3.31
CA GLN A 643 45.07 16.31 2.85
C GLN A 643 45.33 17.50 3.77
N ASP A 644 44.28 18.04 4.39
CA ASP A 644 44.37 19.22 5.25
C ASP A 644 44.50 18.82 6.73
N TYR A 645 43.78 17.77 7.16
CA TYR A 645 43.66 17.39 8.57
C TYR A 645 44.27 16.02 8.89
N GLY A 646 44.90 15.34 7.91
CA GLY A 646 45.53 14.04 8.10
C GLY A 646 44.56 12.86 8.18
N LYS A 647 45.07 11.69 8.59
CA LYS A 647 44.28 10.46 8.70
C LYS A 647 43.48 10.42 9.99
N GLY A 648 42.28 9.88 9.93
CA GLY A 648 41.37 9.77 11.08
C GLY A 648 39.93 10.12 10.69
N SER A 649 39.01 9.85 11.60
CA SER A 649 37.60 10.20 11.43
C SER A 649 37.44 11.72 11.34
N PRO A 650 36.70 12.24 10.35
CA PRO A 650 36.39 13.67 10.25
C PRO A 650 35.77 14.25 11.53
N ASN A 651 36.22 15.43 11.93
CA ASN A 651 35.57 16.25 12.95
C ASN A 651 34.64 17.26 12.25
N LEU A 652 33.38 17.35 12.69
CA LEU A 652 32.36 18.15 12.01
C LEU A 652 32.63 19.67 12.09
N ASP A 653 33.25 20.16 13.17
CA ASP A 653 33.64 21.57 13.30
C ASP A 653 34.65 21.97 12.21
N ASN A 654 35.67 21.13 11.98
CA ASN A 654 36.67 21.33 10.93
C ASN A 654 36.06 21.30 9.53
N VAL A 655 35.06 20.43 9.33
CA VAL A 655 34.32 20.33 8.06
C VAL A 655 33.50 21.60 7.83
N ASN A 656 32.72 22.03 8.82
CA ASN A 656 31.93 23.25 8.75
C ASN A 656 32.81 24.49 8.55
N ARG A 657 33.95 24.56 9.25
CA ARG A 657 34.96 25.62 9.09
C ARG A 657 35.44 25.72 7.64
N TYR A 658 35.85 24.60 7.04
CA TYR A 658 36.28 24.58 5.63
C TYR A 658 35.16 25.03 4.69
N ILE A 659 33.95 24.49 4.85
CA ILE A 659 32.83 24.79 3.96
C ILE A 659 32.38 26.25 4.11
N ARG A 660 32.47 26.85 5.30
CA ARG A 660 32.21 28.28 5.51
C ARG A 660 33.21 29.17 4.79
N GLN A 661 34.48 28.78 4.76
CA GLN A 661 35.48 29.48 3.95
C GLN A 661 35.14 29.40 2.46
N GLN A 662 34.62 28.26 1.98
CA GLN A 662 34.15 28.12 0.59
C GLN A 662 32.95 29.02 0.27
N TYR A 663 31.98 29.12 1.19
CA TYR A 663 30.87 30.07 1.06
C TYR A 663 31.35 31.52 0.89
N ILE A 664 32.32 31.95 1.71
CA ILE A 664 32.89 33.29 1.61
C ILE A 664 33.64 33.50 0.30
N TRP A 665 34.39 32.49 -0.13
CA TRP A 665 35.08 32.51 -1.42
C TRP A 665 34.08 32.69 -2.59
N ASP A 666 32.99 31.92 -2.58
CA ASP A 666 31.96 32.00 -3.60
C ASP A 666 31.26 33.36 -3.63
N ARG A 667 30.93 33.93 -2.45
CA ARG A 667 30.32 35.26 -2.31
C ARG A 667 31.25 36.37 -2.83
N SER A 668 32.55 36.26 -2.57
CA SER A 668 33.53 37.31 -2.90
C SER A 668 33.94 37.35 -4.38
N HIS A 669 33.94 36.22 -5.08
CA HIS A 669 34.47 36.15 -6.45
C HIS A 669 33.41 36.14 -7.55
N ASN A 670 32.14 36.40 -7.22
CA ASN A 670 30.99 36.53 -8.15
C ASN A 670 30.90 35.38 -9.18
N GLY A 671 31.50 34.23 -8.86
CA GLY A 671 31.96 33.24 -9.83
C GLY A 671 31.00 32.08 -10.04
N THR A 672 29.70 32.27 -9.78
CA THR A 672 28.76 31.16 -9.71
C THR A 672 27.53 31.39 -10.56
N LEU A 673 26.90 30.30 -10.98
CA LEU A 673 25.59 30.29 -11.67
C LEU A 673 24.44 30.86 -10.81
N PHE A 674 24.70 31.19 -9.54
CA PHE A 674 23.70 31.64 -8.57
C PHE A 674 23.78 33.15 -8.42
N GLN A 675 22.74 33.84 -8.89
CA GLN A 675 22.64 35.30 -8.82
C GLN A 675 22.27 35.80 -7.41
N ASP A 676 21.83 34.90 -6.51
CA ASP A 676 21.45 35.23 -5.14
C ASP A 676 22.03 34.20 -4.14
N TYR A 677 23.02 34.63 -3.34
CA TYR A 677 23.66 33.80 -2.33
C TYR A 677 22.82 33.62 -1.07
N SER A 678 21.74 34.38 -0.90
CA SER A 678 20.85 34.28 0.27
C SER A 678 20.04 32.98 0.28
N THR A 679 19.80 32.39 -0.89
CA THR A 679 19.01 31.16 -1.12
C THR A 679 19.86 29.91 -1.38
N VAL A 680 21.19 30.01 -1.27
CA VAL A 680 22.09 28.84 -1.32
C VAL A 680 22.42 28.36 0.08
N ARG A 681 22.44 27.04 0.28
CA ARG A 681 22.90 26.36 1.50
C ARG A 681 24.08 25.45 1.20
N TYR A 682 24.98 25.33 2.17
CA TYR A 682 26.20 24.55 2.03
C TYR A 682 26.15 23.36 2.98
N TYR A 683 26.50 22.18 2.48
CA TYR A 683 26.40 20.95 3.26
C TYR A 683 27.63 20.05 3.09
N GLY A 684 28.22 19.58 4.19
CA GLY A 684 29.27 18.56 4.19
C GLY A 684 28.70 17.15 4.39
N LEU A 685 28.75 16.29 3.38
CA LEU A 685 28.23 14.92 3.45
C LEU A 685 29.37 13.91 3.62
N ILE A 686 29.31 13.16 4.72
CA ILE A 686 30.40 12.28 5.17
C ILE A 686 29.95 10.83 5.19
N ASP A 687 30.76 9.94 4.61
CA ASP A 687 30.42 8.51 4.53
C ASP A 687 30.65 7.82 5.89
N GLN A 688 29.68 7.02 6.32
CA GLN A 688 29.63 6.43 7.65
C GLN A 688 30.57 5.22 7.82
N LEU A 689 31.21 5.13 8.99
CA LEU A 689 31.79 3.91 9.54
C LEU A 689 31.11 3.55 10.87
N GLY A 690 30.38 2.42 10.93
CA GLY A 690 29.82 1.90 12.18
C GLY A 690 28.58 2.66 12.69
N THR A 691 28.34 2.66 14.00
CA THR A 691 27.11 3.17 14.66
C THR A 691 27.09 4.68 14.94
N ARG A 692 28.11 5.44 14.50
CA ARG A 692 28.11 6.90 14.70
C ARG A 692 27.17 7.57 13.69
N GLY A 693 25.99 7.96 14.15
CA GLY A 693 25.11 8.93 13.45
C GLY A 693 25.40 10.36 13.93
N GLY A 694 24.79 11.37 13.31
CA GLY A 694 24.82 12.76 13.79
C GLY A 694 25.15 13.80 12.72
N GLY A 695 24.84 15.05 13.02
CA GLY A 695 25.11 16.20 12.18
C GLY A 695 25.35 17.43 13.04
N LEU A 696 25.92 18.46 12.43
CA LEU A 696 26.28 19.70 13.08
C LEU A 696 26.01 20.89 12.16
N ALA A 697 25.26 21.86 12.66
CA ALA A 697 25.09 23.16 12.03
C ALA A 697 26.04 24.21 12.63
N ASP A 698 26.57 25.09 11.77
CA ASP A 698 27.43 26.21 12.16
C ASP A 698 26.59 27.41 12.64
N GLY A 699 25.93 27.25 13.79
CA GLY A 699 25.06 28.26 14.41
C GLY A 699 23.59 28.21 13.93
N ILE A 700 22.76 29.11 14.47
CA ILE A 700 21.38 29.32 14.05
C ILE A 700 21.11 30.83 13.87
N PRO A 701 20.64 31.28 12.70
CA PRO A 701 20.49 30.51 11.47
C PRO A 701 21.85 30.16 10.84
N ALA A 702 22.08 28.89 10.54
CA ALA A 702 23.28 28.46 9.83
C ALA A 702 23.25 28.83 8.34
N LYS A 703 24.44 29.04 7.76
CA LYS A 703 24.64 28.97 6.29
C LYS A 703 25.24 27.63 5.85
N VAL A 704 25.88 26.95 6.79
CA VAL A 704 26.67 25.74 6.59
C VAL A 704 26.25 24.71 7.63
N ALA A 705 26.10 23.47 7.21
CA ALA A 705 26.00 22.34 8.11
C ALA A 705 26.75 21.13 7.54
N SER A 706 26.95 20.10 8.35
CA SER A 706 27.52 18.83 7.89
C SER A 706 26.95 17.66 8.67
N GLY A 707 27.05 16.47 8.11
CA GLY A 707 26.59 15.27 8.80
C GLY A 707 26.96 13.99 8.11
N TRP A 708 26.85 12.92 8.88
CA TRP A 708 27.14 11.57 8.44
C TRP A 708 25.98 10.99 7.63
N THR A 709 26.30 10.15 6.65
CA THR A 709 25.33 9.28 5.98
C THR A 709 24.83 8.21 6.95
N GLY A 710 23.76 7.50 6.58
CA GLY A 710 23.24 6.35 7.36
C GLY A 710 21.97 6.64 8.17
N ASN A 711 21.66 7.91 8.46
CA ASN A 711 20.32 8.30 8.91
C ASN A 711 19.73 9.36 7.96
N ARG A 712 18.65 9.00 7.28
CA ARG A 712 17.99 9.85 6.26
C ARG A 712 17.48 11.18 6.83
N THR A 713 17.22 11.25 8.14
CA THR A 713 16.68 12.45 8.76
C THR A 713 17.75 13.48 9.10
N THR A 714 19.01 13.08 9.31
CA THR A 714 20.09 13.97 9.77
C THR A 714 20.29 15.14 8.81
N PHE A 715 20.41 14.85 7.51
CA PHE A 715 20.57 15.89 6.49
C PHE A 715 19.48 16.96 6.56
N THR A 716 18.22 16.53 6.73
CA THR A 716 17.07 17.46 6.79
C THR A 716 16.98 18.19 8.11
N HIS A 717 17.35 17.55 9.22
CA HIS A 717 17.45 18.16 10.54
C HIS A 717 18.46 19.32 10.53
N GLU A 718 19.67 19.05 10.04
CA GLU A 718 20.71 20.07 9.91
C GLU A 718 20.32 21.22 8.98
N LEU A 719 19.61 20.93 7.89
CA LEU A 719 19.03 21.97 7.04
C LEU A 719 18.02 22.83 7.80
N GLY A 720 17.28 22.27 8.75
CA GLY A 720 16.40 23.01 9.65
C GLY A 720 17.14 24.14 10.37
N HIS A 721 18.33 23.91 10.91
CA HIS A 721 19.15 24.97 11.52
C HIS A 721 19.52 26.09 10.54
N THR A 722 19.68 25.76 9.25
CA THR A 722 19.90 26.77 8.20
C THR A 722 18.66 27.60 7.84
N PHE A 723 17.51 27.19 8.35
CA PHE A 723 16.22 27.88 8.25
C PHE A 723 15.77 28.43 9.59
N ASN A 724 16.72 28.79 10.46
CA ASN A 724 16.46 29.39 11.77
C ASN A 724 15.63 28.50 12.70
N ARG A 725 15.80 27.18 12.61
CA ARG A 725 15.11 26.24 13.49
C ARG A 725 16.04 25.83 14.61
N HIS A 726 15.53 25.91 15.84
CA HIS A 726 16.16 25.38 17.03
C HIS A 726 15.53 24.01 17.37
N HIS A 727 16.20 23.24 18.23
CA HIS A 727 15.69 21.94 18.64
C HIS A 727 14.40 22.05 19.44
N THR A 728 13.52 21.06 19.31
CA THR A 728 12.18 21.07 19.93
C THR A 728 12.12 20.24 21.22
N LEU A 729 12.71 19.04 21.26
CA LEU A 729 12.76 18.17 22.45
C LEU A 729 14.00 17.25 22.52
N THR A 730 14.52 17.03 23.73
CA THR A 730 15.62 16.10 24.03
C THR A 730 15.15 14.67 24.28
N THR A 731 14.07 14.47 25.04
CA THR A 731 13.49 13.15 25.35
C THR A 731 11.99 13.13 25.05
N CYS A 732 11.51 12.07 24.41
CA CYS A 732 10.14 11.95 23.87
C CYS A 732 9.02 11.83 24.94
N GLY A 733 9.29 12.27 26.17
CA GLY A 733 8.43 12.17 27.34
C GLY A 733 8.43 13.38 28.28
N GLU A 734 9.33 14.35 28.13
CA GLU A 734 9.41 15.54 29.00
C GLU A 734 9.38 16.83 28.18
N SER A 735 8.66 17.84 28.67
CA SER A 735 8.89 19.23 28.28
C SER A 735 10.36 19.58 28.55
N CYS A 736 10.99 20.33 27.64
CA CYS A 736 12.40 20.77 27.72
C CYS A 736 12.83 20.99 29.18
N GLY A 737 13.81 20.21 29.64
CA GLY A 737 14.32 20.33 31.01
C GLY A 737 14.76 21.75 31.31
N THR A 738 14.62 22.17 32.56
CA THR A 738 15.10 23.50 32.98
C THR A 738 16.61 23.54 32.91
N ASN A 739 17.21 24.62 32.38
CA ASN A 739 18.65 24.79 32.52
C ASN A 739 19.05 25.05 33.98
N PHE A 740 20.37 25.11 34.20
CA PHE A 740 20.99 25.44 35.49
C PHE A 740 20.49 26.78 36.09
N TRP A 741 19.90 27.66 35.27
CA TRP A 741 19.34 28.96 35.65
C TRP A 741 17.83 28.92 35.96
N GLY A 742 17.20 27.75 35.89
CA GLY A 742 15.76 27.59 36.14
C GLY A 742 14.87 28.12 35.01
N ASN A 743 15.43 28.40 33.83
CA ASN A 743 14.64 28.72 32.64
C ASN A 743 14.03 27.43 32.10
N PRO A 744 12.70 27.38 31.85
CA PRO A 744 12.09 26.27 31.13
C PRO A 744 12.65 26.31 29.70
N CYS A 745 13.37 25.26 29.33
CA CYS A 745 14.27 25.17 28.17
C CYS A 745 15.67 25.77 28.41
N ALA A 746 16.72 24.97 28.16
CA ALA A 746 18.06 25.49 28.00
C ALA A 746 18.13 26.48 26.84
N ASP A 747 19.01 27.48 26.95
CA ASP A 747 19.15 28.53 25.95
C ASP A 747 19.37 27.87 24.57
N GLY A 748 18.54 28.22 23.58
CA GLY A 748 18.60 27.64 22.24
C GLY A 748 17.63 26.49 21.93
N TRP A 749 16.69 26.15 22.83
CA TRP A 749 15.59 25.21 22.55
C TRP A 749 14.25 25.94 22.33
N GLU A 750 13.39 25.40 21.47
CA GLU A 750 12.08 25.99 21.20
C GLU A 750 10.99 25.43 22.09
N HIS A 751 10.09 26.32 22.52
CA HIS A 751 8.86 25.90 23.16
C HIS A 751 7.94 25.20 22.14
N TYR A 752 7.96 23.87 22.17
CA TYR A 752 7.19 23.03 21.27
C TYR A 752 5.79 22.74 21.83
N PRO A 753 4.70 22.98 21.06
CA PRO A 753 3.35 22.98 21.60
C PRO A 753 2.73 21.59 21.76
N TYR A 754 3.28 20.56 21.11
CA TYR A 754 2.66 19.23 21.11
C TYR A 754 3.33 18.28 22.07
N THR A 755 2.53 17.64 22.91
CA THR A 755 3.01 16.68 23.90
C THR A 755 3.73 15.51 23.24
N LYS A 756 4.79 15.00 23.88
CA LYS A 756 5.61 13.89 23.38
C LYS A 756 6.21 14.15 21.98
N GLY A 757 6.38 15.40 21.58
CA GLY A 757 7.07 15.76 20.32
C GLY A 757 6.32 15.44 19.03
N ARG A 758 5.02 15.18 19.09
CA ARG A 758 4.19 14.81 17.94
C ARG A 758 4.31 15.83 16.80
N ILE A 759 4.17 15.40 15.56
CA ILE A 759 4.21 16.29 14.38
C ILE A 759 2.96 17.18 14.21
N GLY A 760 1.94 16.99 15.04
CA GLY A 760 0.71 17.78 15.07
C GLY A 760 -0.07 17.68 16.39
N PRO A 761 -1.22 18.36 16.49
CA PRO A 761 -1.94 18.55 17.76
C PRO A 761 -2.73 17.34 18.25
N HIS A 762 -3.19 16.43 17.39
CA HIS A 762 -4.12 15.36 17.76
C HIS A 762 -3.42 14.02 18.07
N GLU A 763 -4.00 13.23 18.98
CA GLU A 763 -3.54 11.85 19.25
C GLU A 763 -4.31 10.95 18.27
N PHE A 764 -3.60 10.08 17.54
CA PHE A 764 -4.13 9.14 16.54
C PHE A 764 -4.55 9.72 15.18
N SER A 765 -4.23 10.97 14.86
CA SER A 765 -4.49 11.58 13.55
C SER A 765 -3.44 11.25 12.46
N VAL A 766 -3.88 11.35 11.20
CA VAL A 766 -3.01 11.49 10.03
C VAL A 766 -2.38 12.88 10.09
N GLU A 767 -1.04 12.95 10.20
CA GLU A 767 -0.34 14.22 10.39
C GLU A 767 0.81 14.41 9.40
N GLY A 768 1.19 13.37 8.65
CA GLY A 768 2.18 13.49 7.59
C GLY A 768 2.01 12.48 6.48
N PHE A 769 2.62 12.78 5.35
CA PHE A 769 2.52 12.03 4.10
C PHE A 769 3.88 11.94 3.44
N TYR A 770 4.35 10.72 3.16
CA TYR A 770 5.64 10.48 2.52
C TYR A 770 5.47 9.61 1.27
N TYR A 771 6.21 9.97 0.21
CA TYR A 771 6.29 9.21 -1.03
C TYR A 771 7.73 8.74 -1.26
N ASP A 772 7.94 7.44 -1.43
CA ASP A 772 9.28 6.86 -1.45
C ASP A 772 9.99 6.94 -2.81
N GLY A 773 9.27 7.23 -3.90
CA GLY A 773 9.83 7.19 -5.25
C GLY A 773 9.22 6.13 -6.17
N ASN A 774 8.66 5.06 -5.61
CA ASN A 774 8.26 3.83 -6.30
C ASN A 774 6.77 3.52 -6.07
N ASP A 775 5.91 4.54 -6.17
CA ASP A 775 4.46 4.42 -5.95
C ASP A 775 4.03 3.92 -4.56
N ASN A 776 4.95 3.90 -3.58
CA ASN A 776 4.60 3.64 -2.19
C ASN A 776 4.34 4.95 -1.45
N PHE A 777 3.18 4.99 -0.80
CA PHE A 777 2.73 6.10 0.03
C PHE A 777 2.68 5.66 1.49
N GLU A 778 3.32 6.43 2.35
CA GLU A 778 3.37 6.20 3.79
C GLU A 778 2.65 7.32 4.53
N ILE A 779 1.66 6.95 5.34
CA ILE A 779 1.01 7.87 6.27
C ILE A 779 1.78 7.92 7.59
N ARG A 780 2.17 9.12 8.00
CA ARG A 780 2.90 9.37 9.23
C ARG A 780 1.93 9.80 10.32
N SER A 781 1.68 8.87 11.24
CA SER A 781 0.76 9.03 12.37
C SER A 781 1.32 9.92 13.49
N SER A 782 0.52 10.14 14.54
CA SER A 782 0.96 10.78 15.78
C SER A 782 2.11 10.07 16.52
N GLN A 783 2.55 8.89 16.08
CA GLN A 783 3.77 8.25 16.59
C GLN A 783 5.04 8.98 16.11
N TRP A 784 4.96 9.67 14.97
CA TRP A 784 6.06 10.45 14.42
C TRP A 784 6.28 11.75 15.19
N LYS A 785 7.55 12.18 15.17
CA LYS A 785 8.08 13.26 15.99
C LYS A 785 8.70 14.34 15.13
N ASP A 786 8.68 15.57 15.64
CA ASP A 786 9.25 16.70 14.93
C ASP A 786 10.68 16.44 14.47
N ILE A 787 11.00 16.90 13.26
CA ILE A 787 12.30 16.69 12.63
C ILE A 787 13.43 17.29 13.46
N MET A 788 13.19 18.39 14.19
CA MET A 788 14.15 19.07 15.07
C MET A 788 14.22 18.46 16.49
N SER A 789 13.69 17.24 16.68
CA SER A 789 13.85 16.47 17.91
C SER A 789 14.90 15.35 17.77
N TYR A 790 15.28 14.74 18.90
CA TYR A 790 16.12 13.52 18.94
C TYR A 790 15.34 12.22 19.08
N CYS A 791 14.03 12.29 18.89
CA CYS A 791 13.21 11.11 18.97
C CYS A 791 13.43 10.15 17.79
N SER A 792 13.08 8.88 17.98
CA SER A 792 12.86 7.95 16.85
C SER A 792 11.61 8.37 16.07
N TYR A 793 11.55 7.96 14.78
CA TYR A 793 10.46 8.29 13.86
C TYR A 793 10.29 9.79 13.63
N ARG A 794 11.24 10.44 12.92
CA ARG A 794 11.25 11.89 12.73
C ARG A 794 10.69 12.34 11.38
N TRP A 795 9.84 13.35 11.41
CA TRP A 795 9.24 13.98 10.24
C TRP A 795 8.96 15.46 10.49
N MET A 796 8.75 16.23 9.41
CA MET A 796 8.39 17.64 9.53
C MET A 796 7.07 17.78 10.30
N SER A 797 7.04 18.64 11.32
CA SER A 797 5.79 19.07 11.97
C SER A 797 5.24 20.33 11.31
N ASP A 798 3.94 20.58 11.48
CA ASP A 798 3.34 21.85 11.03
C ASP A 798 3.97 23.07 11.73
N PHE A 799 4.36 22.93 12.99
CA PHE A 799 5.04 23.94 13.80
C PHE A 799 6.38 24.36 13.19
N THR A 800 7.20 23.38 12.80
CA THR A 800 8.50 23.62 12.17
C THR A 800 8.32 24.09 10.73
N TYR A 801 7.37 23.52 9.99
CA TYR A 801 7.03 23.91 8.62
C TYR A 801 6.65 25.39 8.53
N HIS A 802 5.73 25.86 9.37
CA HIS A 802 5.28 27.26 9.39
C HIS A 802 6.43 28.22 9.70
N ARG A 803 7.28 27.89 10.68
CA ARG A 803 8.42 28.74 11.05
C ARG A 803 9.49 28.82 9.97
N ILE A 804 9.74 27.72 9.25
CA ILE A 804 10.62 27.76 8.09
C ILE A 804 10.01 28.69 7.02
N MET A 805 8.71 28.56 6.72
CA MET A 805 8.05 29.45 5.76
C MET A 805 8.09 30.92 6.18
N ASP A 806 7.86 31.23 7.46
CA ASP A 806 7.91 32.58 8.00
C ASP A 806 9.31 33.19 7.92
N TYR A 807 10.34 32.39 8.20
CA TYR A 807 11.74 32.80 8.09
C TYR A 807 12.15 33.09 6.64
N ILE A 808 11.71 32.25 5.70
CA ILE A 808 12.07 32.37 4.28
C ILE A 808 11.28 33.47 3.57
N ASN A 809 10.05 33.74 3.98
CA ASN A 809 9.19 34.77 3.39
C ASN A 809 8.77 35.84 4.43
N PRO A 810 9.72 36.67 4.89
CA PRO A 810 9.50 37.60 5.99
C PRO A 810 8.49 38.71 5.67
N ASN A 811 8.13 38.92 4.40
CA ASN A 811 7.14 39.93 3.99
C ASN A 811 5.71 39.64 4.50
N ARG A 812 5.45 38.46 5.08
CA ARG A 812 4.24 38.18 5.88
C ARG A 812 4.51 38.11 7.39
N ALA A 813 5.74 37.83 7.82
CA ALA A 813 6.15 37.77 9.22
C ALA A 813 6.57 39.17 9.73
N ALA A 814 5.58 40.08 9.77
CA ALA A 814 5.59 41.38 10.43
C ALA A 814 6.47 42.51 9.84
N ASN A 815 6.00 43.74 10.09
CA ASN A 815 6.90 44.84 10.40
C ASN A 815 7.97 44.36 11.40
N ALA A 816 9.23 44.69 11.13
CA ALA A 816 10.46 44.37 11.87
C ALA A 816 11.05 43.00 11.49
N GLU A 817 12.25 42.85 10.92
CA GLU A 817 13.43 43.71 10.92
C GLU A 817 14.14 43.70 9.56
N ALA A 818 15.02 44.70 9.40
CA ALA A 818 15.52 45.21 8.13
C ALA A 818 16.14 44.16 7.19
N THR A 819 15.67 44.21 5.94
CA THR A 819 16.47 43.93 4.76
C THR A 819 17.76 44.76 4.79
N ASN A 820 18.87 44.17 5.22
CA ASN A 820 20.18 44.62 4.77
C ASN A 820 20.41 44.03 3.39
N VAL A 821 19.86 44.71 2.39
CA VAL A 821 20.37 44.63 1.04
C VAL A 821 21.77 45.23 1.12
N ASP A 822 22.80 44.37 1.08
CA ASP A 822 24.17 44.80 0.86
C ASP A 822 24.20 45.56 -0.46
N SER A 823 24.17 46.89 -0.33
CA SER A 823 24.53 47.78 -1.41
C SER A 823 25.98 47.44 -1.72
N ALA A 824 26.27 47.07 -2.97
CA ALA A 824 27.63 46.87 -3.44
C ALA A 824 28.48 48.12 -3.12
N ALA A 825 29.17 48.08 -1.98
CA ALA A 825 30.23 48.99 -1.65
C ALA A 825 31.38 48.67 -2.60
N THR A 826 31.99 49.71 -3.16
CA THR A 826 33.23 49.60 -3.95
C THR A 826 34.24 48.75 -3.17
N GLY A 827 34.56 47.57 -3.70
CA GLY A 827 35.34 46.54 -3.00
C GLY A 827 36.67 47.06 -2.47
N THR A 828 36.94 46.76 -1.21
CA THR A 828 38.26 46.92 -0.58
C THR A 828 38.82 45.53 -0.27
N ASP A 829 40.15 45.41 -0.17
CA ASP A 829 40.75 44.17 0.32
C ASP A 829 40.26 43.87 1.74
N ASN A 830 39.80 42.65 2.00
CA ASN A 830 39.40 42.20 3.33
C ASN A 830 40.25 41.01 3.78
N LEU A 831 40.45 40.86 5.08
CA LEU A 831 41.17 39.77 5.71
C LEU A 831 40.18 38.70 6.19
N LEU A 832 40.31 37.48 5.66
CA LEU A 832 39.61 36.30 6.15
C LEU A 832 40.30 35.78 7.40
N VAL A 833 39.59 35.83 8.52
CA VAL A 833 40.04 35.32 9.82
C VAL A 833 39.08 34.22 10.26
N SER A 834 39.59 33.02 10.46
CA SER A 834 38.78 31.85 10.78
C SER A 834 39.46 31.00 11.83
N GLY A 835 38.69 30.44 12.77
CA GLY A 835 39.25 29.62 13.83
C GLY A 835 38.19 28.93 14.66
N LEU A 836 38.67 28.06 15.55
CA LEU A 836 37.87 27.41 16.59
C LEU A 836 38.34 27.92 17.95
N ILE A 837 37.39 28.16 18.85
CA ILE A 837 37.63 28.54 20.23
C ILE A 837 37.01 27.47 21.11
N ASP A 838 37.81 26.82 21.93
CA ASP A 838 37.33 25.93 22.98
C ASP A 838 36.65 26.79 24.07
N GLY A 839 35.34 26.63 24.24
CA GLY A 839 34.55 27.39 25.22
C GLY A 839 34.89 27.10 26.68
N ASP A 840 35.48 25.95 26.97
CA ASP A 840 35.88 25.56 28.33
C ASP A 840 37.27 26.07 28.68
N THR A 841 38.21 25.96 27.74
CA THR A 841 39.63 26.31 27.98
C THR A 841 40.03 27.67 27.45
N GLY A 842 39.23 28.26 26.57
CA GLY A 842 39.55 29.45 25.78
C GLY A 842 40.54 29.18 24.63
N ALA A 843 41.06 27.96 24.48
CA ALA A 843 42.11 27.68 23.51
C ALA A 843 41.68 28.02 22.07
N LEU A 844 42.52 28.78 21.37
CA LEU A 844 42.28 29.22 20.01
C LEU A 844 43.08 28.39 18.99
N ASP A 845 42.39 27.85 17.99
CA ASP A 845 42.97 27.23 16.80
C ASP A 845 42.64 28.07 15.55
N LEU A 846 43.59 28.90 15.11
CA LEU A 846 43.44 29.76 13.91
C LEU A 846 43.81 29.03 12.63
N SER A 847 42.97 29.20 11.60
CA SER A 847 43.31 28.88 10.22
C SER A 847 44.30 29.90 9.64
N PRO A 848 44.99 29.56 8.54
CA PRO A 848 45.79 30.53 7.81
C PRO A 848 44.96 31.77 7.42
N LEU A 849 45.58 32.95 7.54
CA LEU A 849 44.94 34.21 7.20
C LEU A 849 45.08 34.49 5.70
N PHE A 850 43.99 34.90 5.05
CA PHE A 850 43.98 35.21 3.62
C PHE A 850 43.45 36.62 3.37
N VAL A 851 44.14 37.38 2.51
CA VAL A 851 43.59 38.64 1.99
C VAL A 851 42.75 38.31 0.76
N ILE A 852 41.47 38.67 0.82
CA ILE A 852 40.50 38.49 -0.24
C ILE A 852 40.31 39.84 -0.94
N PRO A 853 40.84 40.02 -2.16
CA PRO A 853 40.77 41.28 -2.87
C PRO A 853 39.34 41.61 -3.31
N ASP A 854 39.05 42.90 -3.46
CA ASP A 854 37.80 43.43 -4.03
C ASP A 854 36.51 42.82 -3.44
N SER A 855 36.51 42.54 -2.14
CA SER A 855 35.40 41.88 -1.45
C SER A 855 34.60 42.85 -0.57
N SER A 856 33.44 42.39 -0.08
CA SER A 856 32.65 43.11 0.92
C SER A 856 32.74 42.42 2.28
N PRO A 857 32.77 43.17 3.40
CA PRO A 857 32.79 42.58 4.74
C PRO A 857 31.59 41.66 5.02
N LEU A 858 31.76 40.68 5.92
CA LEU A 858 30.73 39.65 6.14
C LEU A 858 29.56 40.15 7.00
N GLY A 859 29.81 41.01 7.98
CA GLY A 859 28.81 41.50 8.94
C GLY A 859 29.09 42.90 9.47
N ASP A 860 28.25 43.36 10.40
CA ASP A 860 28.43 44.60 11.14
C ASP A 860 29.40 44.36 12.31
N TYR A 861 30.60 44.92 12.20
CA TYR A 861 31.68 44.74 13.17
C TYR A 861 31.68 45.76 14.32
N SER A 862 30.54 46.43 14.55
CA SER A 862 30.39 47.45 15.58
C SER A 862 30.15 46.90 17.00
N SER A 863 29.69 45.66 17.14
CA SER A 863 29.41 45.01 18.43
C SER A 863 29.63 43.50 18.39
N GLY A 864 29.87 42.88 19.55
CA GLY A 864 30.17 41.45 19.66
C GLY A 864 30.83 41.11 21.00
N GLU A 865 30.99 39.82 21.26
CA GLU A 865 31.61 39.29 22.48
C GLU A 865 33.14 39.29 22.39
N LEU A 866 33.68 39.08 21.20
CA LEU A 866 35.12 39.07 20.91
C LEU A 866 35.45 40.11 19.83
N ALA A 867 36.73 40.42 19.68
CA ALA A 867 37.22 41.31 18.65
C ALA A 867 38.43 40.75 17.92
N ILE A 868 38.42 40.91 16.59
CA ILE A 868 39.60 40.76 15.74
C ILE A 868 40.36 42.10 15.79
N VAL A 869 41.60 42.06 16.29
CA VAL A 869 42.45 43.24 16.44
C VAL A 869 43.64 43.14 15.50
N LEU A 870 43.70 44.04 14.52
CA LEU A 870 44.82 44.13 13.59
C LEU A 870 45.92 44.97 14.20
N LYS A 871 47.15 44.45 14.28
CA LYS A 871 48.31 45.15 14.84
C LYS A 871 49.45 45.28 13.84
N ASP A 872 50.22 46.36 13.95
CA ASP A 872 51.44 46.55 13.18
C ASP A 872 52.63 45.77 13.75
N SER A 873 53.81 45.93 13.14
CA SER A 873 55.04 45.26 13.58
C SER A 873 55.53 45.69 14.96
N ASP A 874 55.11 46.87 15.44
CA ASP A 874 55.46 47.42 16.75
C ASP A 874 54.42 47.05 17.82
N GLY A 875 53.34 46.36 17.43
CA GLY A 875 52.24 45.94 18.29
C GLY A 875 51.16 47.00 18.52
N ALA A 876 51.18 48.11 17.78
CA ALA A 876 50.15 49.13 17.86
C ALA A 876 48.86 48.66 17.14
N GLU A 877 47.71 48.94 17.74
CA GLU A 877 46.39 48.63 17.17
C GLU A 877 46.10 49.52 15.96
N LEU A 878 45.87 48.88 14.81
CA LEU A 878 45.52 49.52 13.54
C LEU A 878 44.00 49.58 13.35
N ALA A 879 43.31 48.50 13.73
CA ALA A 879 41.86 48.37 13.60
C ALA A 879 41.31 47.31 14.56
N ARG A 880 40.03 47.41 14.90
CA ARG A 880 39.30 46.50 15.77
C ARG A 880 37.91 46.23 15.21
N TYR A 881 37.55 44.95 15.15
CA TYR A 881 36.30 44.48 14.59
C TYR A 881 35.63 43.52 15.56
N TRP A 882 34.47 43.88 16.09
CA TRP A 882 33.75 43.05 17.06
C TRP A 882 32.90 41.98 16.37
N PHE A 883 32.86 40.78 16.93
CA PHE A 883 32.08 39.66 16.41
C PHE A 883 31.62 38.74 17.56
N THR A 884 30.63 37.91 17.27
CA THR A 884 30.18 36.84 18.18
C THR A 884 30.43 35.50 17.48
N PRO A 885 31.22 34.59 18.07
CA PRO A 885 31.42 33.25 17.52
C PRO A 885 30.10 32.49 17.35
N ASN A 886 30.02 31.64 16.33
CA ASN A 886 28.90 30.71 16.17
C ASN A 886 29.06 29.57 17.17
N MET A 887 28.04 29.39 18.00
CA MET A 887 27.90 28.18 18.80
C MET A 887 27.51 27.01 17.89
N PRO A 888 28.23 25.88 17.90
CA PRO A 888 27.82 24.69 17.18
C PRO A 888 26.47 24.21 17.72
N VAL A 889 25.57 23.80 16.82
CA VAL A 889 24.31 23.19 17.21
C VAL A 889 24.32 21.74 16.72
N GLU A 890 24.57 20.84 17.67
CA GLU A 890 24.73 19.40 17.42
C GLU A 890 23.37 18.72 17.36
N SER A 891 23.13 17.88 16.34
CA SER A 891 22.07 16.87 16.38
C SER A 891 22.54 15.67 17.20
N GLY A 892 22.23 15.68 18.49
CA GLY A 892 22.49 14.56 19.40
C GLY A 892 22.08 13.21 18.81
N VAL A 893 23.07 12.33 18.61
CA VAL A 893 22.82 10.92 18.90
C VAL A 893 22.65 10.89 20.41
N CYS A 894 21.44 10.64 20.89
CA CYS A 894 21.29 10.11 22.24
C CYS A 894 22.07 8.79 22.26
N SER A 895 23.30 8.82 22.78
CA SER A 895 23.91 7.62 23.30
C SER A 895 22.93 7.03 24.33
N LEU A 896 22.83 5.70 24.39
CA LEU A 896 21.88 4.98 25.25
C LEU A 896 22.06 5.28 26.76
N ASP A 897 23.04 6.10 27.12
CA ASP A 897 23.36 6.60 28.46
C ASP A 897 22.94 8.07 28.71
N GLY A 898 22.33 8.75 27.73
CA GLY A 898 21.73 10.07 27.93
C GLY A 898 22.71 11.25 28.00
N THR A 899 23.96 11.09 27.58
CA THR A 899 24.94 12.18 27.52
C THR A 899 25.07 12.72 26.10
N ALA A 900 24.24 13.69 25.73
CA ALA A 900 24.60 14.59 24.64
C ALA A 900 25.71 15.51 25.17
N GLU A 901 26.97 15.27 24.78
CA GLU A 901 28.00 16.29 24.94
C GLU A 901 27.81 17.30 23.80
N GLU A 902 27.21 18.46 24.11
CA GLU A 902 27.31 19.62 23.23
C GLU A 902 28.80 19.95 23.06
N SER A 903 29.28 19.99 21.81
CA SER A 903 30.65 20.44 21.54
C SER A 903 30.80 21.87 22.06
N ALA A 904 31.71 22.10 23.02
CA ALA A 904 32.02 23.46 23.50
C ALA A 904 32.85 24.28 22.48
N MET A 905 33.10 23.74 21.27
CA MET A 905 33.95 24.36 20.26
C MET A 905 33.20 25.42 19.46
N MET A 906 33.39 26.69 19.79
CA MET A 906 32.83 27.81 19.04
C MET A 906 33.59 28.04 17.74
N ASN A 907 32.87 28.15 16.62
CA ASN A 907 33.46 28.42 15.31
C ASN A 907 33.27 29.89 14.94
N PHE A 908 34.30 30.52 14.37
CA PHE A 908 34.14 31.83 13.76
C PHE A 908 34.84 31.90 12.41
N THR A 909 34.23 32.63 11.50
CA THR A 909 34.81 32.91 10.19
C THR A 909 34.32 34.29 9.75
N GLU A 910 35.22 35.26 9.84
CA GLU A 910 34.96 36.66 9.58
C GLU A 910 35.75 37.18 8.38
N LEU A 911 35.17 38.15 7.69
CA LEU A 911 35.82 38.86 6.59
C LEU A 911 35.83 40.35 6.94
N VAL A 912 36.94 40.82 7.51
CA VAL A 912 37.08 42.18 8.05
C VAL A 912 37.92 43.07 7.13
N PRO A 913 37.71 44.40 7.10
CA PRO A 913 38.54 45.29 6.29
C PRO A 913 40.04 45.17 6.60
N TYR A 914 40.84 44.90 5.56
CA TYR A 914 42.28 44.69 5.69
C TYR A 914 43.03 46.02 5.81
N HIS A 915 44.01 46.07 6.71
CA HIS A 915 44.95 47.18 6.79
C HIS A 915 46.32 46.75 6.23
N PRO A 916 46.90 47.46 5.24
CA PRO A 916 48.17 47.04 4.60
C PRO A 916 49.38 46.92 5.54
N GLN A 917 49.33 47.53 6.72
CA GLN A 917 50.40 47.45 7.73
C GLN A 917 50.19 46.33 8.76
N THR A 918 49.13 45.52 8.63
CA THR A 918 48.87 44.41 9.56
C THR A 918 50.03 43.41 9.49
N ALA A 919 50.71 43.23 10.62
CA ALA A 919 51.75 42.23 10.82
C ALA A 919 51.34 41.12 11.80
N ARG A 920 50.29 41.37 12.60
CA ARG A 920 49.75 40.45 13.60
C ARG A 920 48.23 40.62 13.73
N VAL A 921 47.53 39.52 14.02
CA VAL A 921 46.11 39.50 14.36
C VAL A 921 45.96 38.86 15.74
N ASP A 922 45.24 39.53 16.63
CA ASP A 922 44.89 39.02 17.96
C ASP A 922 43.36 38.85 18.06
N ILE A 923 42.93 37.86 18.85
CA ILE A 923 41.52 37.71 19.24
C ILE A 923 41.38 38.11 20.70
N GLU A 924 40.63 39.20 20.95
CA GLU A 924 40.51 39.81 22.28
C GLU A 924 39.06 39.85 22.78
N GLY A 925 38.84 39.58 24.07
CA GLY A 925 37.53 39.77 24.73
C GLY A 925 37.26 41.22 25.20
N PRO A 926 36.09 41.52 25.79
CA PRO A 926 35.62 42.88 26.08
C PRO A 926 36.49 43.65 27.09
N SER A 927 37.23 42.93 27.95
CA SER A 927 38.15 43.48 28.94
C SER A 927 39.60 43.56 28.46
N GLY A 928 39.91 43.17 27.21
CA GLY A 928 41.26 43.13 26.65
C GLY A 928 42.18 42.08 27.30
N SER A 929 41.63 41.15 28.08
CA SER A 929 42.40 40.23 28.95
C SER A 929 42.40 38.76 28.51
N GLY A 930 41.79 38.43 27.36
CA GLY A 930 42.02 37.16 26.67
C GLY A 930 42.99 37.42 25.53
N ILE A 931 44.24 36.96 25.64
CA ILE A 931 45.22 37.06 24.55
C ILE A 931 45.31 35.68 23.94
N PHE A 932 44.79 35.51 22.74
CA PHE A 932 45.07 34.38 21.87
C PHE A 932 45.59 34.87 20.52
#